data_AF-A0AAE9IUE2-F1
#
_entry.id   AF-A0AAE9IUE2-F1
#
_cell.length_a   1.000
_cell.length_b   1.000
_cell.length_c   1.000
_cell.angle_alpha   90.00
_cell.angle_beta   90.00
_cell.angle_gamma   90.00
#
_symmetry.space_group_name_H-M   'P 1'
#
loop_
_entity.id
_entity.type
_entity.pdbx_description
1 polymer ?
#
loop_
_entity_poly.entity_id
_entity_poly.type
_entity_poly.pdbx_seq_one_letter_code
_entity_poly.pdbx_strand_id
1 'polypeptide(L)'
;MRTYYVILLFFQLWTANAELISLLTGTAVALSAGAFWGFRDRLRCHLYECCHEPDVGFNHHNIANMLFGQHLVKDVVVNAIKAHWHNENPKKPLVLSFHGYTGSGKNYVAEIIANNTFKQGLRSNFIQHIVATNDFPDKNKIEEYKTELRNRILTTAQKCHRSIFIFDETDKLPEQLLGAIKPFLDYYSKISGVDFRRSIFILLSNKGGGKIAEITLKQYENGYPREQLRLESFERDLMNFSFNEKGGLQMSELISNHLIDHFIPFLPLQREHVKSCVGAYLRKRGRADLVSNVEFVEKVLNSLQYFPESSKAFSSSGCKRVDAKTDLELAKIRPCIYSIKMAPKMKKSKKSKKEESMINFVEEEVTGDVDEGDFEEEPEDVVESSDEDEPPKKKKKVIKKEVKQELELTDEKLQELLEKYEASKSAATKTKDDFKHLPKSQRGKALKKALRKDKRARQEERSKIRDELGESAPQKEVPKTIESMREYDATMVDEQDDEVEHDEANDEFAPYFNRETTPKVMITMTPKAKITTFKFCFELQKCIPNSEIFTRKNVLLKTIIEQAKEREFTDLLVVHEDRKKPNGIIFCHLPEGPTAYFKINSLTFTQDLKKFGESTAHFPEVILNNFNTRLGHNIARMLACLFPHDPKFTGRRVVTFHNQRDYIFFRHHRYEFKKEGTKAALLELGPRFTLRLKWLQKGTFDAKWGEFEWVLKRHEMETSRRRFFL
;
A
#
# COMPACT_ATOMS: atom_id res chain seq x y z
N MET A 1 0.58 -10.73 65.94
CA MET A 1 1.85 -10.98 65.22
C MET A 1 2.51 -9.73 64.62
N ARG A 2 1.86 -8.56 64.51
CA ARG A 2 2.51 -7.32 63.98
C ARG A 2 2.85 -6.25 65.02
N THR A 3 2.25 -6.28 66.21
CA THR A 3 2.53 -5.32 67.29
C THR A 3 3.75 -5.69 68.14
N TYR A 4 4.09 -6.98 68.23
CA TYR A 4 5.28 -7.46 68.97
C TYR A 4 6.62 -7.10 68.30
N TYR A 5 6.66 -7.01 66.96
CA TYR A 5 7.89 -6.63 66.23
C TYR A 5 8.23 -5.14 66.37
N VAL A 6 7.24 -4.26 66.54
CA VAL A 6 7.47 -2.82 66.68
C VAL A 6 8.03 -2.49 68.07
N ILE A 7 7.58 -3.21 69.11
CA ILE A 7 8.06 -3.00 70.48
C ILE A 7 9.47 -3.58 70.66
N LEU A 8 9.80 -4.71 70.02
CA LEU A 8 11.17 -5.27 70.00
C LEU A 8 12.18 -4.35 69.27
N LEU A 9 11.77 -3.69 68.19
CA LEU A 9 12.58 -2.68 67.50
C LEU A 9 12.82 -1.44 68.38
N PHE A 10 11.81 -1.00 69.14
CA PHE A 10 11.97 0.12 70.08
C PHE A 10 12.86 -0.23 71.29
N PHE A 11 12.83 -1.47 71.77
CA PHE A 11 13.69 -1.89 72.88
C PHE A 11 15.17 -2.03 72.47
N GLN A 12 15.45 -2.43 71.23
CA GLN A 12 16.83 -2.43 70.70
C GLN A 12 17.37 -1.02 70.38
N LEU A 13 16.49 -0.05 70.14
CA LEU A 13 16.88 1.34 69.90
C LEU A 13 17.19 2.11 71.19
N TRP A 14 16.70 1.68 72.35
CA TRP A 14 17.00 2.37 73.62
C TRP A 14 18.36 1.97 74.21
N THR A 15 18.90 0.81 73.82
CA THR A 15 20.24 0.34 74.22
C THR A 15 21.36 0.77 73.28
N ALA A 16 21.05 1.44 72.18
CA ALA A 16 22.04 2.02 71.29
C ALA A 16 22.14 3.53 71.56
N ASN A 17 23.29 3.97 72.09
CA ASN A 17 23.71 5.37 72.04
C ASN A 17 23.88 5.77 70.57
N ALA A 18 22.78 6.03 69.88
CA ALA A 18 22.79 6.64 68.56
C ALA A 18 22.68 8.15 68.77
N GLU A 19 23.70 8.88 68.31
CA GLU A 19 23.72 10.33 68.36
C GLU A 19 22.47 10.93 67.69
N LEU A 20 22.02 12.08 68.19
CA LEU A 20 20.89 12.85 67.65
C LEU A 20 20.99 13.08 66.12
N ILE A 21 22.22 13.08 65.60
CA ILE A 21 22.56 13.24 64.18
C ILE A 21 22.11 12.02 63.35
N SER A 22 22.16 10.80 63.89
CA SER A 22 21.77 9.58 63.17
C SER A 22 20.25 9.50 62.94
N LEU A 23 19.45 10.02 63.88
CA LEU A 23 18.00 10.04 63.79
C LEU A 23 17.49 11.16 62.85
N LEU A 24 18.17 12.32 62.86
CA LEU A 24 17.89 13.45 61.97
C LEU A 24 18.31 13.15 60.52
N THR A 25 19.42 12.45 60.32
CA THR A 25 19.85 12.04 58.97
C THR A 25 18.96 10.94 58.38
N GLY A 26 18.54 9.96 59.19
CA GLY A 26 17.62 8.90 58.73
C GLY A 26 16.24 9.43 58.33
N THR A 27 15.69 10.39 59.07
CA THR A 27 14.39 11.02 58.76
C THR A 27 14.50 12.02 57.60
N ALA A 28 15.59 12.79 57.49
CA ALA A 28 15.84 13.66 56.36
C ALA A 28 16.05 12.90 55.04
N VAL A 29 16.75 11.76 55.06
CA VAL A 29 16.94 10.90 53.88
C VAL A 29 15.63 10.23 53.45
N ALA A 30 14.78 9.80 54.39
CA ALA A 30 13.47 9.23 54.07
C ALA A 30 12.50 10.28 53.50
N LEU A 31 12.47 11.50 54.06
CA LEU A 31 11.64 12.61 53.56
C LEU A 31 12.13 13.14 52.20
N SER A 32 13.45 13.24 52.01
CA SER A 32 14.05 13.64 50.72
C SER A 32 13.91 12.57 49.65
N ALA A 33 14.00 11.28 50.00
CA ALA A 33 13.71 10.19 49.07
C ALA A 33 12.23 10.15 48.68
N GLY A 34 11.31 10.31 49.65
CA GLY A 34 9.87 10.41 49.37
C GLY A 34 9.50 11.61 48.49
N ALA A 35 10.08 12.77 48.76
CA ALA A 35 9.93 13.97 47.95
C ALA A 35 10.56 13.82 46.55
N PHE A 36 11.72 13.16 46.43
CA PHE A 36 12.39 12.89 45.16
C PHE A 36 11.63 11.88 44.30
N TRP A 37 11.06 10.83 44.89
CA TRP A 37 10.19 9.88 44.19
C TRP A 37 8.90 10.54 43.70
N GLY A 38 8.23 11.34 44.55
CA GLY A 38 7.05 12.11 44.17
C GLY A 38 7.34 13.17 43.09
N PHE A 39 8.52 13.81 43.15
CA PHE A 39 8.95 14.80 42.15
C PHE A 39 9.37 14.13 40.83
N ARG A 40 9.99 12.95 40.88
CA ARG A 40 10.36 12.15 39.70
C ARG A 40 9.13 11.66 38.94
N ASP A 41 8.12 11.16 39.66
CA ASP A 41 6.88 10.71 39.02
C ASP A 41 6.11 11.92 38.45
N ARG A 42 6.11 13.07 39.13
CA ARG A 42 5.52 14.31 38.60
C ARG A 42 6.25 14.87 37.37
N LEU A 43 7.58 14.80 37.32
CA LEU A 43 8.38 15.14 36.14
C LEU A 43 8.17 14.14 34.99
N ARG A 44 8.06 12.84 35.30
CA ARG A 44 7.75 11.80 34.33
C ARG A 44 6.38 12.01 33.69
N CYS A 45 5.37 12.37 34.48
CA CYS A 45 4.03 12.69 34.00
C CYS A 45 3.96 14.02 33.23
N HIS A 46 4.97 14.88 33.38
CA HIS A 46 5.08 16.09 32.56
C HIS A 46 5.65 15.80 31.16
N LEU A 47 6.56 14.82 31.05
CA LEU A 47 7.22 14.40 29.80
C LEU A 47 6.50 13.26 29.07
N TYR A 48 5.78 12.40 29.79
CA TYR A 48 5.05 11.23 29.31
C TYR A 48 3.65 11.17 29.94
N GLU A 49 2.68 10.58 29.25
CA GLU A 49 1.30 10.47 29.76
C GLU A 49 1.20 9.50 30.94
N CYS A 50 0.59 9.93 32.05
CA CYS A 50 0.38 9.10 33.25
C CYS A 50 -1.08 8.74 33.47
N CYS A 51 -1.34 7.57 34.08
CA CYS A 51 -2.69 7.08 34.36
C CYS A 51 -3.30 7.67 35.65
N HIS A 52 -2.95 8.88 36.08
CA HIS A 52 -3.50 9.54 37.28
C HIS A 52 -3.83 11.01 36.95
N GLU A 53 -4.65 11.66 37.79
CA GLU A 53 -4.88 13.09 37.66
C GLU A 53 -3.54 13.85 37.73
N PRO A 54 -3.31 14.85 36.85
CA PRO A 54 -4.29 15.55 36.01
C PRO A 54 -4.44 15.02 34.57
N ASP A 55 -3.70 14.00 34.16
CA ASP A 55 -3.66 13.56 32.75
C ASP A 55 -4.88 12.71 32.33
N VAL A 56 -5.59 12.16 33.31
CA VAL A 56 -6.82 11.37 33.15
C VAL A 56 -7.95 12.03 33.94
N GLY A 57 -8.95 12.55 33.24
CA GLY A 57 -10.11 13.21 33.86
C GLY A 57 -11.21 13.43 32.85
N PHE A 58 -12.48 13.17 33.23
CA PHE A 58 -13.62 13.26 32.34
C PHE A 58 -14.31 14.64 32.43
N ASN A 59 -14.20 15.45 31.39
CA ASN A 59 -14.91 16.73 31.29
C ASN A 59 -16.20 16.60 30.43
N HIS A 60 -17.36 16.68 31.08
CA HIS A 60 -18.65 16.50 30.43
C HIS A 60 -19.20 17.74 29.71
N HIS A 61 -18.71 18.95 30.02
CA HIS A 61 -19.29 20.21 29.53
C HIS A 61 -19.14 20.39 28.01
N ASN A 62 -18.11 19.80 27.39
CA ASN A 62 -17.84 19.98 25.96
C ASN A 62 -18.61 19.01 25.06
N ILE A 63 -19.02 17.84 25.58
CA ILE A 63 -19.58 16.75 24.75
C ILE A 63 -20.96 17.13 24.20
N ALA A 64 -21.82 17.75 25.02
CA ALA A 64 -23.16 18.13 24.63
C ALA A 64 -23.20 19.24 23.56
N ASN A 65 -22.19 20.11 23.52
CA ASN A 65 -22.12 21.26 22.61
C ASN A 65 -21.53 20.90 21.23
N MET A 66 -20.83 19.77 21.12
CA MET A 66 -20.18 19.34 19.88
C MET A 66 -21.03 18.37 19.05
N LEU A 67 -22.09 17.81 19.62
CA LEU A 67 -22.92 16.79 18.96
C LEU A 67 -24.21 17.40 18.39
N PHE A 68 -24.40 17.31 17.07
CA PHE A 68 -25.59 17.82 16.39
C PHE A 68 -26.59 16.72 16.10
N GLY A 69 -27.84 16.94 16.48
CA GLY A 69 -28.96 16.08 16.09
C GLY A 69 -28.93 14.64 16.63
N GLN A 70 -28.28 14.42 17.77
CA GLN A 70 -28.22 13.12 18.44
C GLN A 70 -28.58 13.29 19.92
N HIS A 71 -29.83 13.64 20.20
CA HIS A 71 -30.31 13.90 21.57
C HIS A 71 -30.22 12.64 22.46
N LEU A 72 -30.58 11.47 21.92
CA LEU A 72 -30.47 10.17 22.62
C LEU A 72 -29.04 9.87 23.11
N VAL A 73 -28.04 10.21 22.29
CA VAL A 73 -26.63 10.00 22.64
C VAL A 73 -26.21 10.94 23.76
N LYS A 74 -26.63 12.22 23.73
CA LYS A 74 -26.30 13.20 24.77
C LYS A 74 -26.79 12.73 26.14
N ASP A 75 -28.01 12.23 26.19
CA ASP A 75 -28.63 11.84 27.46
C ASP A 75 -28.08 10.52 27.99
N VAL A 76 -27.87 9.51 27.14
CA VAL A 76 -27.45 8.17 27.59
C VAL A 76 -25.94 8.10 27.81
N VAL A 77 -25.13 8.54 26.85
CA VAL A 77 -23.66 8.35 26.90
C VAL A 77 -23.03 9.18 28.02
N VAL A 78 -23.41 10.46 28.13
CA VAL A 78 -22.83 11.35 29.13
C VAL A 78 -23.17 10.87 30.54
N ASN A 79 -24.43 10.47 30.77
CA ASN A 79 -24.85 9.98 32.08
C ASN A 79 -24.25 8.61 32.41
N ALA A 80 -24.17 7.68 31.45
CA ALA A 80 -23.55 6.37 31.66
C ALA A 80 -22.06 6.49 32.01
N ILE A 81 -21.30 7.29 31.25
CA ILE A 81 -19.87 7.51 31.53
C ILE A 81 -19.69 8.24 32.87
N LYS A 82 -20.49 9.26 33.15
CA LYS A 82 -20.44 9.99 34.43
C LYS A 82 -20.71 9.06 35.62
N ALA A 83 -21.76 8.24 35.55
CA ALA A 83 -22.11 7.27 36.58
C ALA A 83 -20.99 6.24 36.78
N HIS A 84 -20.42 5.72 35.69
CA HIS A 84 -19.30 4.78 35.76
C HIS A 84 -18.02 5.42 36.32
N TRP A 85 -17.73 6.67 35.95
CA TRP A 85 -16.49 7.35 36.34
C TRP A 85 -16.43 7.65 37.83
N HIS A 86 -17.56 8.09 38.40
CA HIS A 86 -17.69 8.43 39.82
C HIS A 86 -17.96 7.21 40.73
N ASN A 87 -18.31 6.06 40.16
CA ASN A 87 -18.38 4.84 40.93
C ASN A 87 -16.96 4.36 41.28
N GLU A 88 -16.60 4.37 42.57
CA GLU A 88 -15.28 3.93 43.01
C GLU A 88 -15.08 2.41 42.84
N ASN A 89 -16.16 1.62 42.90
CA ASN A 89 -16.15 0.17 42.85
C ASN A 89 -17.19 -0.39 41.87
N PRO A 90 -17.02 -0.16 40.55
CA PRO A 90 -17.86 -0.80 39.54
C PRO A 90 -17.72 -2.32 39.60
N LYS A 91 -18.82 -3.04 39.31
CA LYS A 91 -18.85 -4.52 39.35
C LYS A 91 -18.27 -5.15 38.09
N LYS A 92 -18.34 -4.44 36.95
CA LYS A 92 -17.81 -4.82 35.64
C LYS A 92 -17.48 -3.55 34.83
N PRO A 93 -16.70 -3.64 33.74
CA PRO A 93 -16.48 -2.51 32.84
C PRO A 93 -17.79 -1.97 32.24
N LEU A 94 -17.76 -0.69 31.86
CA LEU A 94 -18.85 -0.08 31.09
C LEU A 94 -18.74 -0.48 29.62
N VAL A 95 -19.80 -1.04 29.06
CA VAL A 95 -19.86 -1.49 27.66
C VAL A 95 -20.97 -0.74 26.92
N LEU A 96 -20.57 0.15 26.02
CA LEU A 96 -21.46 0.94 25.18
C LEU A 96 -21.46 0.40 23.75
N SER A 97 -22.63 0.20 23.15
CA SER A 97 -22.74 -0.23 21.75
C SER A 97 -23.47 0.81 20.91
N PHE A 98 -22.79 1.37 19.91
CA PHE A 98 -23.29 2.43 19.05
C PHE A 98 -23.75 1.85 17.71
N HIS A 99 -25.01 2.08 17.36
CA HIS A 99 -25.64 1.56 16.14
C HIS A 99 -26.20 2.69 15.29
N GLY A 100 -26.06 2.61 13.97
CA GLY A 100 -26.67 3.60 13.08
C GLY A 100 -26.08 3.61 11.68
N TYR A 101 -26.67 4.40 10.79
CA TYR A 101 -26.16 4.54 9.42
C TYR A 101 -24.79 5.21 9.36
N THR A 102 -24.12 5.16 8.21
CA THR A 102 -22.80 5.80 8.05
C THR A 102 -22.90 7.33 8.13
N GLY A 103 -21.92 7.97 8.75
CA GLY A 103 -21.87 9.44 8.86
C GLY A 103 -22.78 10.06 9.93
N SER A 104 -23.47 9.25 10.74
CA SER A 104 -24.34 9.73 11.84
C SER A 104 -23.59 10.26 13.08
N GLY A 105 -22.28 10.03 13.18
CA GLY A 105 -21.42 10.58 14.23
C GLY A 105 -20.86 9.57 15.25
N LYS A 106 -21.00 8.25 15.03
CA LYS A 106 -20.52 7.19 15.95
C LYS A 106 -19.04 7.35 16.34
N ASN A 107 -18.14 7.36 15.34
CA ASN A 107 -16.70 7.49 15.56
C ASN A 107 -16.34 8.87 16.15
N TYR A 108 -17.09 9.91 15.75
CA TYR A 108 -16.89 11.25 16.27
C TYR A 108 -17.21 11.36 17.77
N VAL A 109 -18.26 10.67 18.25
CA VAL A 109 -18.56 10.58 19.68
C VAL A 109 -17.47 9.83 20.43
N ALA A 110 -16.97 8.71 19.89
CA ALA A 110 -15.87 7.97 20.49
C ALA A 110 -14.59 8.83 20.60
N GLU A 111 -14.28 9.62 19.56
CA GLU A 111 -13.20 10.60 19.57
C GLU A 111 -13.41 11.71 20.62
N ILE A 112 -14.63 12.24 20.73
CA ILE A 112 -14.98 13.23 21.75
C ILE A 112 -14.76 12.67 23.15
N ILE A 113 -15.20 11.42 23.41
CA ILE A 113 -15.00 10.77 24.70
C ILE A 113 -13.50 10.63 25.00
N ALA A 114 -12.72 10.15 24.03
CA ALA A 114 -11.27 10.04 24.16
C ALA A 114 -10.60 11.38 24.49
N ASN A 115 -10.91 12.42 23.70
CA ASN A 115 -10.33 13.77 23.85
C ASN A 115 -10.73 14.46 25.15
N ASN A 116 -11.89 14.12 25.73
CA ASN A 116 -12.34 14.66 27.02
C ASN A 116 -11.99 13.77 28.21
N THR A 117 -11.33 12.63 28.00
CA THR A 117 -10.88 11.72 29.07
C THR A 117 -9.36 11.74 29.23
N PHE A 118 -8.62 11.84 28.10
CA PHE A 118 -7.17 11.76 28.07
C PHE A 118 -6.57 12.97 27.37
N LYS A 119 -5.46 13.48 27.90
CA LYS A 119 -4.75 14.64 27.35
C LYS A 119 -4.31 14.48 25.89
N GLN A 120 -3.90 13.27 25.50
CA GLN A 120 -3.50 12.97 24.11
C GLN A 120 -4.67 12.49 23.24
N GLY A 121 -5.89 12.42 23.78
CA GLY A 121 -7.06 11.96 23.04
C GLY A 121 -6.90 10.56 22.48
N LEU A 122 -7.31 10.34 21.24
CA LEU A 122 -7.14 9.04 20.54
C LEU A 122 -5.68 8.56 20.42
N ARG A 123 -4.69 9.44 20.60
CA ARG A 123 -3.26 9.07 20.57
C ARG A 123 -2.72 8.63 21.92
N SER A 124 -3.56 8.62 22.95
CA SER A 124 -3.20 8.20 24.30
C SER A 124 -2.74 6.74 24.32
N ASN A 125 -1.74 6.44 25.15
CA ASN A 125 -1.28 5.06 25.38
C ASN A 125 -2.30 4.20 26.13
N PHE A 126 -3.37 4.82 26.64
CA PHE A 126 -4.43 4.18 27.41
C PHE A 126 -5.69 3.94 26.58
N ILE A 127 -5.67 4.32 25.30
CA ILE A 127 -6.75 4.06 24.35
C ILE A 127 -6.28 3.04 23.31
N GLN A 128 -7.12 2.05 23.03
CA GLN A 128 -6.95 1.16 21.90
C GLN A 128 -8.10 1.38 20.93
N HIS A 129 -7.79 1.93 19.75
CA HIS A 129 -8.71 1.99 18.62
C HIS A 129 -8.42 0.82 17.69
N ILE A 130 -9.36 -0.10 17.59
CA ILE A 130 -9.25 -1.36 16.85
C ILE A 130 -10.32 -1.33 15.77
N VAL A 131 -9.92 -1.34 14.50
CA VAL A 131 -10.82 -1.32 13.35
C VAL A 131 -10.84 -2.71 12.75
N ALA A 132 -11.99 -3.39 12.80
CA ALA A 132 -12.07 -4.82 12.47
C ALA A 132 -11.47 -5.19 11.10
N THR A 133 -11.74 -4.39 10.07
CA THR A 133 -11.27 -4.62 8.69
C THR A 133 -9.80 -4.30 8.47
N ASN A 134 -9.22 -3.41 9.27
CA ASN A 134 -7.82 -2.99 9.14
C ASN A 134 -6.90 -3.81 10.04
N ASP A 135 -7.31 -4.08 11.29
CA ASP A 135 -6.52 -4.87 12.24
C ASP A 135 -6.62 -6.39 11.96
N PHE A 136 -7.74 -6.88 11.38
CA PHE A 136 -7.95 -8.31 11.14
C PHE A 136 -8.38 -8.64 9.70
N PRO A 137 -7.57 -8.33 8.67
CA PRO A 137 -7.92 -8.53 7.27
C PRO A 137 -7.88 -10.01 6.83
N ASP A 138 -6.99 -10.83 7.39
CA ASP A 138 -6.76 -12.21 6.95
C ASP A 138 -7.54 -13.24 7.80
N LYS A 139 -8.54 -13.88 7.19
CA LYS A 139 -9.36 -14.89 7.88
C LYS A 139 -8.60 -16.17 8.25
N ASN A 140 -7.41 -16.41 7.69
CA ASN A 140 -6.62 -17.61 8.00
C ASN A 140 -5.74 -17.44 9.25
N LYS A 141 -5.56 -16.22 9.75
CA LYS A 141 -4.71 -15.90 10.91
C LYS A 141 -5.47 -15.67 12.21
N ILE A 142 -6.71 -16.17 12.30
CA ILE A 142 -7.62 -15.87 13.41
C ILE A 142 -7.02 -16.28 14.77
N GLU A 143 -6.30 -17.39 14.87
CA GLU A 143 -5.67 -17.82 16.14
C GLU A 143 -4.52 -16.89 16.58
N GLU A 144 -3.76 -16.34 15.63
CA GLU A 144 -2.73 -15.34 15.91
C GLU A 144 -3.38 -14.04 16.37
N TYR A 145 -4.42 -13.58 15.66
CA TYR A 145 -5.18 -12.39 16.00
C TYR A 145 -5.88 -12.48 17.35
N LYS A 146 -6.40 -13.64 17.74
CA LYS A 146 -6.94 -13.87 19.10
C LYS A 146 -5.89 -13.58 20.15
N THR A 147 -4.70 -14.12 19.95
CA THR A 147 -3.58 -13.99 20.90
C THR A 147 -3.10 -12.54 20.96
N GLU A 148 -2.94 -11.89 19.81
CA GLU A 148 -2.53 -10.49 19.72
C GLU A 148 -3.55 -9.56 20.38
N LEU A 149 -4.84 -9.71 20.05
CA LEU A 149 -5.93 -8.91 20.60
C LEU A 149 -5.99 -9.02 22.13
N ARG A 150 -5.91 -10.26 22.65
CA ARG A 150 -5.87 -10.52 24.09
C ARG A 150 -4.70 -9.82 24.76
N ASN A 151 -3.51 -9.89 24.16
CA ASN A 151 -2.31 -9.25 24.67
C ASN A 151 -2.40 -7.72 24.62
N ARG A 152 -2.95 -7.12 23.55
CA ARG A 152 -3.17 -5.67 23.45
C ARG A 152 -4.12 -5.15 24.52
N ILE A 153 -5.22 -5.87 24.78
CA ILE A 153 -6.19 -5.51 25.83
C ILE A 153 -5.53 -5.58 27.21
N LEU A 154 -4.87 -6.70 27.53
CA LEU A 154 -4.21 -6.91 28.82
C LEU A 154 -3.12 -5.86 29.09
N THR A 155 -2.22 -5.66 28.13
CA THR A 155 -1.08 -4.73 28.29
C THR A 155 -1.54 -3.28 28.45
N THR A 156 -2.63 -2.88 27.79
CA THR A 156 -3.19 -1.53 27.93
C THR A 156 -3.84 -1.35 29.30
N ALA A 157 -4.66 -2.32 29.74
CA ALA A 157 -5.31 -2.26 31.05
C ALA A 157 -4.31 -2.33 32.22
N GLN A 158 -3.20 -3.06 32.05
CA GLN A 158 -2.07 -3.06 32.99
C GLN A 158 -1.46 -1.67 33.16
N LYS A 159 -1.27 -0.92 32.06
CA LYS A 159 -0.77 0.45 32.12
C LYS A 159 -1.79 1.38 32.76
N CYS A 160 -3.07 1.21 32.43
CA CYS A 160 -4.13 2.06 32.97
C CYS A 160 -5.47 1.35 33.15
N HIS A 161 -5.98 1.42 34.37
CA HIS A 161 -7.18 0.69 34.81
C HIS A 161 -8.45 1.40 34.32
N ARG A 162 -8.32 2.67 33.91
CA ARG A 162 -9.36 3.49 33.27
C ARG A 162 -9.19 3.56 31.75
N SER A 163 -8.55 2.56 31.15
CA SER A 163 -8.34 2.47 29.70
C SER A 163 -9.66 2.40 28.93
N ILE A 164 -9.64 2.92 27.70
CA ILE A 164 -10.78 2.88 26.78
C ILE A 164 -10.44 2.01 25.58
N PHE A 165 -11.30 1.05 25.27
CA PHE A 165 -11.18 0.17 24.12
C PHE A 165 -12.30 0.49 23.13
N ILE A 166 -11.95 0.94 21.93
CA ILE A 166 -12.88 1.29 20.87
C ILE A 166 -12.75 0.24 19.77
N PHE A 167 -13.82 -0.51 19.54
CA PHE A 167 -13.93 -1.47 18.44
C PHE A 167 -14.77 -0.86 17.33
N ASP A 168 -14.14 -0.48 16.23
CA ASP A 168 -14.81 0.03 15.04
C ASP A 168 -15.13 -1.08 14.05
N GLU A 169 -16.24 -0.92 13.34
CA GLU A 169 -16.80 -1.92 12.42
C GLU A 169 -17.01 -3.30 13.07
N THR A 170 -17.53 -3.31 14.30
CA THR A 170 -17.70 -4.52 15.10
C THR A 170 -18.59 -5.57 14.39
N ASP A 171 -19.50 -5.14 13.52
CA ASP A 171 -20.33 -6.00 12.68
C ASP A 171 -19.58 -6.80 11.60
N LYS A 172 -18.30 -6.49 11.38
CA LYS A 172 -17.40 -7.21 10.47
C LYS A 172 -16.36 -8.04 11.23
N LEU A 173 -16.33 -7.96 12.56
CA LEU A 173 -15.37 -8.69 13.38
C LEU A 173 -15.73 -10.18 13.40
N PRO A 174 -14.78 -11.09 13.11
CA PRO A 174 -15.00 -12.53 13.22
C PRO A 174 -15.50 -12.94 14.61
N GLU A 175 -16.49 -13.84 14.66
CA GLU A 175 -17.10 -14.34 15.90
C GLU A 175 -16.07 -14.90 16.90
N GLN A 176 -15.06 -15.57 16.38
CA GLN A 176 -13.95 -16.12 17.15
C GLN A 176 -13.11 -15.06 17.88
N LEU A 177 -12.99 -13.84 17.33
CA LEU A 177 -12.33 -12.71 17.99
C LEU A 177 -13.24 -12.04 19.02
N LEU A 178 -14.55 -12.03 18.77
CA LEU A 178 -15.54 -11.56 19.74
C LEU A 178 -15.58 -12.44 20.99
N GLY A 179 -15.50 -13.76 20.81
CA GLY A 179 -15.33 -14.71 21.92
C GLY A 179 -14.04 -14.47 22.72
N ALA A 180 -12.97 -13.95 22.10
CA ALA A 180 -11.72 -13.62 22.80
C ALA A 180 -11.84 -12.34 23.66
N ILE A 181 -12.74 -11.42 23.29
CA ILE A 181 -13.01 -10.18 24.05
C ILE A 181 -13.95 -10.44 25.22
N LYS A 182 -14.91 -11.37 25.06
CA LYS A 182 -15.95 -11.70 26.05
C LYS A 182 -15.48 -11.76 27.51
N PRO A 183 -14.37 -12.45 27.87
CA PRO A 183 -13.92 -12.50 29.26
C PRO A 183 -13.68 -11.12 29.86
N PHE A 184 -13.22 -10.15 29.07
CA PHE A 184 -12.91 -8.79 29.52
C PHE A 184 -14.13 -7.91 29.72
N LEU A 185 -15.30 -8.31 29.22
CA LEU A 185 -16.56 -7.57 29.36
C LEU A 185 -17.42 -8.09 30.51
N ASP A 186 -17.07 -9.26 31.05
CA ASP A 186 -17.83 -10.01 32.05
C ASP A 186 -17.54 -9.52 33.48
N TYR A 187 -18.25 -10.05 34.48
CA TYR A 187 -18.20 -9.65 35.89
C TYR A 187 -16.96 -10.18 36.66
N TYR A 188 -15.91 -10.59 35.97
CA TYR A 188 -14.68 -11.04 36.60
C TYR A 188 -13.95 -9.88 37.29
N SER A 189 -13.57 -10.08 38.55
CA SER A 189 -12.85 -9.06 39.33
C SER A 189 -11.43 -8.81 38.83
N LYS A 190 -10.75 -9.87 38.36
CA LYS A 190 -9.43 -9.82 37.73
C LYS A 190 -9.30 -10.89 36.66
N ILE A 191 -8.65 -10.54 35.56
CA ILE A 191 -8.29 -11.47 34.48
C ILE A 191 -6.79 -11.39 34.31
N SER A 192 -6.10 -12.52 34.49
CA SER A 192 -4.62 -12.56 34.47
C SER A 192 -3.98 -11.53 35.41
N GLY A 193 -4.60 -11.28 36.57
CA GLY A 193 -4.14 -10.32 37.60
C GLY A 193 -4.51 -8.86 37.34
N VAL A 194 -5.16 -8.54 36.23
CA VAL A 194 -5.51 -7.17 35.80
C VAL A 194 -6.99 -6.89 36.08
N ASP A 195 -7.28 -5.72 36.65
CA ASP A 195 -8.66 -5.27 36.95
C ASP A 195 -9.21 -4.42 35.80
N PHE A 196 -10.30 -4.88 35.20
CA PHE A 196 -10.97 -4.24 34.07
C PHE A 196 -12.21 -3.44 34.49
N ARG A 197 -12.61 -3.50 35.76
CA ARG A 197 -13.92 -2.98 36.17
C ARG A 197 -14.08 -1.47 35.96
N ARG A 198 -12.99 -0.72 35.91
CA ARG A 198 -12.97 0.73 35.65
C ARG A 198 -12.69 1.10 34.18
N SER A 199 -12.53 0.11 33.29
CA SER A 199 -12.33 0.30 31.87
C SER A 199 -13.66 0.53 31.14
N ILE A 200 -13.58 1.20 29.99
CA ILE A 200 -14.74 1.45 29.12
C ILE A 200 -14.51 0.77 27.77
N PHE A 201 -15.52 0.05 27.30
CA PHE A 201 -15.55 -0.58 25.98
C PHE A 201 -16.62 0.10 25.13
N ILE A 202 -16.24 0.51 23.93
CA ILE A 202 -17.13 1.15 22.96
C ILE A 202 -17.13 0.31 21.70
N LEU A 203 -18.28 -0.27 21.36
CA LEU A 203 -18.48 -1.08 20.16
C LEU A 203 -19.22 -0.24 19.12
N LEU A 204 -18.62 0.02 17.97
CA LEU A 204 -19.22 0.79 16.88
C LEU A 204 -19.69 -0.18 15.80
N SER A 205 -20.94 -0.04 15.39
CA SER A 205 -21.51 -0.88 14.35
C SER A 205 -22.44 -0.12 13.40
N ASN A 206 -22.44 -0.53 12.12
CA ASN A 206 -23.41 -0.07 11.13
C ASN A 206 -24.67 -0.95 11.07
N LYS A 207 -24.66 -2.14 11.72
CA LYS A 207 -25.85 -3.00 11.81
C LYS A 207 -26.96 -2.33 12.59
N GLY A 208 -28.20 -2.58 12.17
CA GLY A 208 -29.40 -1.90 12.68
C GLY A 208 -29.60 -0.48 12.14
N GLY A 209 -28.66 0.08 11.37
CA GLY A 209 -28.78 1.41 10.80
C GLY A 209 -30.01 1.60 9.89
N GLY A 210 -30.33 0.59 9.08
CA GLY A 210 -31.53 0.60 8.24
C GLY A 210 -32.83 0.63 9.06
N LYS A 211 -32.92 -0.17 10.12
CA LYS A 211 -34.09 -0.19 11.00
C LYS A 211 -34.27 1.12 11.78
N ILE A 212 -33.17 1.68 12.29
CA ILE A 212 -33.18 3.00 12.94
C ILE A 212 -33.70 4.06 11.96
N ALA A 213 -33.24 4.02 10.70
CA ALA A 213 -33.70 4.94 9.68
C ALA A 213 -35.19 4.77 9.36
N GLU A 214 -35.69 3.53 9.29
CA GLU A 214 -37.11 3.23 9.07
C GLU A 214 -38.00 3.79 10.20
N ILE A 215 -37.65 3.55 11.46
CA ILE A 215 -38.40 4.06 12.62
C ILE A 215 -38.38 5.59 12.64
N THR A 216 -37.21 6.19 12.35
CA THR A 216 -37.06 7.64 12.31
C THR A 216 -37.87 8.25 11.17
N LEU A 217 -37.92 7.59 10.01
CA LEU A 217 -38.70 8.03 8.86
C LEU A 217 -40.21 7.95 9.14
N LYS A 218 -40.70 6.85 9.74
CA LYS A 218 -42.11 6.73 10.14
C LYS A 218 -42.54 7.84 11.09
N GLN A 219 -41.69 8.18 12.07
CA GLN A 219 -41.97 9.29 12.98
C GLN A 219 -42.11 10.63 12.23
N TYR A 220 -41.23 10.87 11.27
CA TYR A 220 -41.23 12.08 10.44
C TYR A 220 -42.45 12.14 9.51
N GLU A 221 -42.82 11.04 8.88
CA GLU A 221 -44.01 10.93 8.03
C GLU A 221 -45.31 11.14 8.81
N ASN A 222 -45.34 10.71 10.08
CA ASN A 222 -46.45 10.97 11.01
C ASN A 222 -46.49 12.43 11.52
N GLY A 223 -45.55 13.28 11.10
CA GLY A 223 -45.51 14.71 11.49
C GLY A 223 -45.01 14.97 12.91
N TYR A 224 -44.48 13.97 13.59
CA TYR A 224 -43.94 14.15 14.95
C TYR A 224 -42.48 14.61 14.91
N PRO A 225 -42.06 15.52 15.82
CA PRO A 225 -40.67 15.90 15.96
C PRO A 225 -39.76 14.70 16.26
N ARG A 226 -38.57 14.69 15.66
CA ARG A 226 -37.59 13.61 15.84
C ARG A 226 -37.08 13.54 17.28
N GLU A 227 -37.00 14.67 17.95
CA GLU A 227 -36.54 14.83 19.34
C GLU A 227 -37.44 14.11 20.35
N GLN A 228 -38.67 13.74 19.96
CA GLN A 228 -39.58 12.95 20.79
C GLN A 228 -39.25 11.45 20.79
N LEU A 229 -38.43 10.97 19.86
CA LEU A 229 -37.96 9.59 19.85
C LEU A 229 -37.16 9.32 21.12
N ARG A 230 -37.50 8.23 21.82
CA ARG A 230 -36.84 7.76 23.04
C ARG A 230 -36.17 6.41 22.84
N LEU A 231 -35.28 6.03 23.76
CA LEU A 231 -34.47 4.82 23.66
C LEU A 231 -35.32 3.54 23.57
N GLU A 232 -36.43 3.49 24.33
CA GLU A 232 -37.31 2.31 24.42
C GLU A 232 -37.93 1.93 23.07
N SER A 233 -38.04 2.89 22.15
CA SER A 233 -38.54 2.67 20.79
C SER A 233 -37.59 1.85 19.92
N PHE A 234 -36.31 1.76 20.30
CA PHE A 234 -35.26 1.09 19.53
C PHE A 234 -34.72 -0.15 20.21
N GLU A 235 -34.77 -0.25 21.53
CA GLU A 235 -34.12 -1.35 22.28
C GLU A 235 -34.56 -2.74 21.81
N ARG A 236 -35.88 -2.97 21.71
CA ARG A 236 -36.41 -4.27 21.29
C ARG A 236 -35.97 -4.65 19.88
N ASP A 237 -36.04 -3.69 18.95
CA ASP A 237 -35.70 -3.92 17.56
C ASP A 237 -34.19 -4.06 17.37
N LEU A 238 -33.38 -3.23 18.01
CA LEU A 238 -31.91 -3.31 17.91
C LEU A 238 -31.35 -4.58 18.53
N MET A 239 -31.91 -5.05 19.65
CA MET A 239 -31.56 -6.35 20.20
C MET A 239 -31.93 -7.47 19.21
N ASN A 240 -33.16 -7.50 18.71
CA ASN A 240 -33.64 -8.54 17.78
C ASN A 240 -32.88 -8.56 16.43
N PHE A 241 -32.59 -7.40 15.84
CA PHE A 241 -31.84 -7.30 14.59
C PHE A 241 -30.39 -7.75 14.74
N SER A 242 -29.80 -7.52 15.92
CA SER A 242 -28.45 -8.00 16.21
C SER A 242 -28.40 -9.52 16.38
N PHE A 243 -29.52 -10.19 16.69
CA PHE A 243 -29.60 -11.65 16.82
C PHE A 243 -29.92 -12.41 15.52
N ASN A 244 -30.83 -11.90 14.67
CA ASN A 244 -31.53 -12.74 13.68
C ASN A 244 -31.06 -12.66 12.22
N GLU A 245 -30.28 -11.66 11.79
CA GLU A 245 -29.81 -11.59 10.38
C GLU A 245 -28.58 -12.48 10.10
N LYS A 246 -28.36 -12.87 8.83
CA LYS A 246 -27.13 -13.57 8.40
C LYS A 246 -25.91 -12.66 8.66
N GLY A 247 -25.17 -12.98 9.73
CA GLY A 247 -24.06 -12.18 10.26
C GLY A 247 -24.35 -11.54 11.64
N GLY A 248 -25.58 -11.58 12.15
CA GLY A 248 -25.95 -11.22 13.52
C GLY A 248 -25.41 -12.20 14.58
N LEU A 249 -25.11 -13.44 14.18
CA LEU A 249 -24.45 -14.44 15.04
C LEU A 249 -23.12 -13.96 15.64
N GLN A 250 -22.43 -13.01 15.00
CA GLN A 250 -21.15 -12.48 15.49
C GLN A 250 -21.28 -11.81 16.87
N MET A 251 -22.32 -10.99 17.10
CA MET A 251 -22.56 -10.32 18.39
C MET A 251 -23.42 -11.15 19.35
N SER A 252 -24.01 -12.25 18.89
CA SER A 252 -25.03 -13.01 19.63
C SER A 252 -24.55 -13.48 21.00
N GLU A 253 -23.27 -13.85 21.15
CA GLU A 253 -22.70 -14.25 22.43
C GLU A 253 -22.62 -13.10 23.44
N LEU A 254 -22.30 -11.87 23.02
CA LEU A 254 -22.21 -10.73 23.93
C LEU A 254 -23.59 -10.26 24.39
N ILE A 255 -24.58 -10.37 23.50
CA ILE A 255 -25.96 -9.95 23.75
C ILE A 255 -26.69 -11.02 24.59
N SER A 256 -26.55 -12.30 24.28
CA SER A 256 -27.17 -13.40 25.05
C SER A 256 -26.67 -13.46 26.49
N ASN A 257 -25.40 -13.11 26.73
CA ASN A 257 -24.83 -13.03 28.08
C ASN A 257 -25.06 -11.67 28.77
N HIS A 258 -25.86 -10.77 28.18
CA HIS A 258 -26.20 -9.46 28.75
C HIS A 258 -24.98 -8.62 29.15
N LEU A 259 -23.91 -8.67 28.33
CA LEU A 259 -22.64 -8.02 28.64
C LEU A 259 -22.61 -6.53 28.23
N ILE A 260 -23.44 -6.14 27.27
CA ILE A 260 -23.60 -4.76 26.80
C ILE A 260 -24.55 -4.01 27.74
N ASP A 261 -24.11 -2.87 28.29
CA ASP A 261 -24.93 -2.07 29.21
C ASP A 261 -25.98 -1.23 28.48
N HIS A 262 -25.58 -0.60 27.37
CA HIS A 262 -26.44 0.32 26.63
C HIS A 262 -26.29 0.14 25.12
N PHE A 263 -27.42 -0.09 24.44
CA PHE A 263 -27.55 -0.04 22.98
C PHE A 263 -28.01 1.35 22.56
N ILE A 264 -27.16 2.08 21.86
CA ILE A 264 -27.36 3.51 21.59
C ILE A 264 -27.62 3.70 20.09
N PRO A 265 -28.85 4.08 19.70
CA PRO A 265 -29.20 4.41 18.32
C PRO A 265 -28.68 5.81 17.94
N PHE A 266 -27.97 5.87 16.82
CA PHE A 266 -27.58 7.10 16.14
C PHE A 266 -28.57 7.36 15.02
N LEU A 267 -29.38 8.39 15.20
CA LEU A 267 -30.47 8.75 14.28
C LEU A 267 -29.92 9.37 13.00
N PRO A 268 -30.59 9.20 11.85
CA PRO A 268 -30.28 9.97 10.65
C PRO A 268 -30.33 11.48 10.90
N LEU A 269 -29.40 12.21 10.28
CA LEU A 269 -29.27 13.66 10.45
C LEU A 269 -30.17 14.39 9.46
N GLN A 270 -31.09 15.21 9.97
CA GLN A 270 -31.84 16.17 9.15
C GLN A 270 -30.93 17.29 8.62
N ARG A 271 -31.41 17.96 7.57
CA ARG A 271 -30.70 19.07 6.90
C ARG A 271 -30.20 20.16 7.86
N GLU A 272 -30.99 20.50 8.88
CA GLU A 272 -30.61 21.51 9.88
C GLU A 272 -29.37 21.10 10.70
N HIS A 273 -29.24 19.81 11.01
CA HIS A 273 -28.05 19.29 11.73
C HIS A 273 -26.82 19.31 10.84
N VAL A 274 -26.97 19.00 9.56
CA VAL A 274 -25.88 19.07 8.58
C VAL A 274 -25.44 20.53 8.41
N LYS A 275 -26.37 21.49 8.46
CA LYS A 275 -26.06 22.92 8.48
C LYS A 275 -25.20 23.29 9.69
N SER A 276 -25.51 22.74 10.87
CA SER A 276 -24.66 22.91 12.06
C SER A 276 -23.25 22.32 11.86
N CYS A 277 -23.13 21.15 11.22
CA CYS A 277 -21.83 20.56 10.87
C CYS A 277 -21.02 21.46 9.93
N VAL A 278 -21.63 22.02 8.87
CA VAL A 278 -20.97 22.98 7.97
C VAL A 278 -20.48 24.20 8.75
N GLY A 279 -21.33 24.75 9.62
CA GLY A 279 -20.97 25.89 10.46
C GLY A 279 -19.83 25.59 11.44
N ALA A 280 -19.81 24.40 12.03
CA ALA A 280 -18.72 23.97 12.91
C ALA A 280 -17.40 23.80 12.14
N TYR A 281 -17.46 23.19 10.95
CA TYR A 281 -16.31 23.02 10.07
C TYR A 281 -15.70 24.36 9.61
N LEU A 282 -16.55 25.31 9.20
CA LEU A 282 -16.12 26.65 8.79
C LEU A 282 -15.43 27.41 9.94
N ARG A 283 -15.97 27.33 11.16
CA ARG A 283 -15.32 27.93 12.35
C ARG A 283 -13.96 27.29 12.61
N LYS A 284 -13.84 25.97 12.50
CA LYS A 284 -12.57 25.24 12.65
C LYS A 284 -11.53 25.66 11.60
N ARG A 285 -11.96 26.03 10.39
CA ARG A 285 -11.12 26.55 9.30
C ARG A 285 -10.81 28.06 9.42
N GLY A 286 -11.26 28.74 10.47
CA GLY A 286 -11.09 30.19 10.63
C GLY A 286 -11.95 31.04 9.69
N ARG A 287 -12.98 30.45 9.06
CA ARG A 287 -13.92 31.10 8.14
C ARG A 287 -15.30 31.31 8.78
N ALA A 288 -15.30 31.83 10.00
CA ALA A 288 -16.53 32.14 10.72
C ALA A 288 -17.40 33.19 9.98
N ASP A 289 -16.78 34.02 9.12
CA ASP A 289 -17.44 34.97 8.23
C ASP A 289 -18.47 34.32 7.31
N LEU A 290 -18.15 33.12 6.78
CA LEU A 290 -19.01 32.41 5.84
C LEU A 290 -20.15 31.64 6.51
N VAL A 291 -20.12 31.48 7.84
CA VAL A 291 -21.20 30.80 8.57
C VAL A 291 -22.50 31.58 8.48
N SER A 292 -22.41 32.92 8.44
CA SER A 292 -23.55 33.82 8.27
C SER A 292 -23.97 33.99 6.81
N ASN A 293 -23.17 33.49 5.86
CA ASN A 293 -23.51 33.54 4.44
C ASN A 293 -24.47 32.40 4.08
N VAL A 294 -25.77 32.72 4.07
CA VAL A 294 -26.85 31.77 3.79
C VAL A 294 -26.68 31.14 2.41
N GLU A 295 -26.33 31.92 1.38
CA GLU A 295 -26.20 31.41 0.02
C GLU A 295 -25.08 30.37 -0.10
N PHE A 296 -23.92 30.62 0.52
CA PHE A 296 -22.81 29.69 0.53
C PHE A 296 -23.16 28.39 1.25
N VAL A 297 -23.75 28.50 2.45
CA VAL A 297 -24.12 27.33 3.25
C VAL A 297 -25.17 26.50 2.50
N GLU A 298 -26.16 27.12 1.85
CA GLU A 298 -27.15 26.39 1.05
C GLU A 298 -26.54 25.72 -0.18
N LYS A 299 -25.53 26.33 -0.86
CA LYS A 299 -24.79 25.67 -1.94
C LYS A 299 -24.11 24.39 -1.46
N VAL A 300 -23.44 24.44 -0.31
CA VAL A 300 -22.83 23.26 0.31
C VAL A 300 -23.89 22.21 0.64
N LEU A 301 -25.00 22.60 1.28
CA LEU A 301 -26.08 21.69 1.65
C LEU A 301 -26.76 21.06 0.44
N ASN A 302 -26.91 21.77 -0.68
CA ASN A 302 -27.49 21.26 -1.93
C ASN A 302 -26.57 20.28 -2.66
N SER A 303 -25.26 20.34 -2.42
CA SER A 303 -24.30 19.41 -3.00
C SER A 303 -24.28 18.02 -2.33
N LEU A 304 -25.02 17.86 -1.22
CA LEU A 304 -25.16 16.63 -0.44
C LEU A 304 -26.40 15.84 -0.86
N GLN A 305 -26.36 14.54 -0.63
CA GLN A 305 -27.46 13.62 -0.94
C GLN A 305 -28.36 13.41 0.27
N TYR A 306 -29.67 13.32 0.02
CA TYR A 306 -30.70 13.16 1.05
C TYR A 306 -31.71 12.08 0.66
N PHE A 307 -32.35 11.47 1.67
CA PHE A 307 -33.37 10.45 1.55
C PHE A 307 -34.57 10.74 2.49
N PRO A 308 -35.76 10.20 2.18
CA PRO A 308 -36.14 9.61 0.89
C PRO A 308 -36.15 10.70 -0.21
N GLU A 309 -36.12 10.30 -1.48
CA GLU A 309 -36.00 11.25 -2.61
C GLU A 309 -37.15 12.27 -2.68
N SER A 310 -38.33 11.88 -2.20
CA SER A 310 -39.55 12.69 -2.19
C SER A 310 -39.45 13.90 -1.25
N SER A 311 -39.01 13.68 -0.01
CA SER A 311 -38.97 14.72 1.04
C SER A 311 -37.57 15.26 1.31
N LYS A 312 -36.52 14.55 0.89
CA LYS A 312 -35.11 14.88 1.18
C LYS A 312 -34.87 15.19 2.66
N ALA A 313 -35.59 14.51 3.55
CA ALA A 313 -35.64 14.83 4.98
C ALA A 313 -34.33 14.57 5.71
N PHE A 314 -33.60 13.50 5.34
CA PHE A 314 -32.41 13.04 6.05
C PHE A 314 -31.20 12.92 5.13
N SER A 315 -30.00 13.28 5.60
CA SER A 315 -28.77 13.12 4.83
C SER A 315 -28.35 11.66 4.73
N SER A 316 -28.08 11.17 3.52
CA SER A 316 -27.65 9.77 3.29
C SER A 316 -26.22 9.50 3.78
N SER A 317 -25.38 10.53 3.83
CA SER A 317 -23.99 10.46 4.28
C SER A 317 -23.73 11.16 5.62
N GLY A 318 -24.80 11.63 6.28
CA GLY A 318 -24.73 12.44 7.49
C GLY A 318 -23.79 13.64 7.31
N CYS A 319 -22.83 13.80 8.23
CA CYS A 319 -21.80 14.86 8.14
C CYS A 319 -20.48 14.39 7.53
N LYS A 320 -20.36 13.13 7.08
CA LYS A 320 -19.09 12.54 6.59
C LYS A 320 -18.51 13.26 5.38
N ARG A 321 -19.37 13.77 4.49
CA ARG A 321 -18.97 14.45 3.24
C ARG A 321 -18.93 15.99 3.35
N VAL A 322 -19.26 16.54 4.52
CA VAL A 322 -19.36 18.00 4.71
C VAL A 322 -18.03 18.68 4.46
N ASP A 323 -16.93 18.16 5.00
CA ASP A 323 -15.60 18.75 4.87
C ASP A 323 -15.18 18.86 3.39
N ALA A 324 -15.26 17.75 2.66
CA ALA A 324 -14.89 17.68 1.24
C ALA A 324 -15.76 18.59 0.36
N LYS A 325 -17.08 18.64 0.61
CA LYS A 325 -18.00 19.50 -0.14
C LYS A 325 -17.82 20.98 0.19
N THR A 326 -17.59 21.30 1.46
CA THR A 326 -17.33 22.68 1.88
C THR A 326 -16.02 23.18 1.30
N ASP A 327 -14.95 22.38 1.31
CA ASP A 327 -13.66 22.74 0.70
C ASP A 327 -13.77 22.98 -0.81
N LEU A 328 -14.57 22.16 -1.51
CA LEU A 328 -14.84 22.35 -2.94
C LEU A 328 -15.55 23.69 -3.21
N GLU A 329 -16.57 24.05 -2.43
CA GLU A 329 -17.26 25.33 -2.58
C GLU A 329 -16.38 26.52 -2.13
N LEU A 330 -15.53 26.35 -1.11
CA LEU A 330 -14.55 27.35 -0.70
C LEU A 330 -13.53 27.64 -1.81
N ALA A 331 -13.12 26.61 -2.55
CA ALA A 331 -12.21 26.77 -3.68
C ALA A 331 -12.83 27.61 -4.80
N LYS A 332 -14.14 27.46 -5.06
CA LYS A 332 -14.88 28.27 -6.04
C LYS A 332 -15.04 29.73 -5.65
N ILE A 333 -15.11 30.03 -4.34
CA ILE A 333 -15.21 31.41 -3.84
C ILE A 333 -13.91 32.18 -3.99
N ARG A 334 -12.74 31.52 -4.01
CA ARG A 334 -11.46 32.23 -4.17
C ARG A 334 -11.48 32.98 -5.51
N PRO A 335 -11.52 34.32 -5.52
CA PRO A 335 -11.03 35.04 -6.67
C PRO A 335 -9.52 34.82 -6.69
N CYS A 336 -8.92 34.66 -7.87
CA CYS A 336 -7.49 34.88 -8.04
C CYS A 336 -7.14 36.25 -7.43
N ILE A 337 -6.49 36.26 -6.27
CA ILE A 337 -5.92 37.46 -5.67
C ILE A 337 -4.45 37.19 -5.38
N TYR A 338 -3.61 37.46 -6.38
CA TYR A 338 -2.32 38.09 -6.13
C TYR A 338 -2.39 39.52 -6.67
N SER A 339 -2.98 40.39 -5.86
CA SER A 339 -2.78 41.84 -5.95
C SER A 339 -2.96 42.40 -4.55
N ILE A 340 -1.88 42.41 -3.77
CA ILE A 340 -1.77 43.28 -2.60
C ILE A 340 -0.70 44.31 -2.93
N LYS A 341 -1.18 45.51 -3.26
CA LYS A 341 -0.42 46.76 -3.28
C LYS A 341 0.13 47.02 -1.86
N MET A 342 1.43 47.25 -1.76
CA MET A 342 2.05 47.75 -0.53
C MET A 342 1.72 49.24 -0.31
N ALA A 343 1.38 49.60 0.92
CA ALA A 343 1.34 50.99 1.41
C ALA A 343 2.62 51.32 2.21
N PRO A 344 3.03 52.61 2.33
CA PRO A 344 4.45 52.99 2.29
C PRO A 344 5.03 53.62 3.57
N LYS A 345 6.39 53.60 3.64
CA LYS A 345 7.36 54.42 4.44
C LYS A 345 7.43 54.09 5.95
N MET A 346 8.61 54.00 6.61
CA MET A 346 9.75 54.94 6.66
C MET A 346 11.09 54.21 6.96
N LYS A 347 12.13 54.39 6.10
CA LYS A 347 13.40 55.15 6.33
C LYS A 347 14.09 54.84 7.68
N LYS A 348 15.26 54.19 7.79
CA LYS A 348 16.67 54.53 7.39
C LYS A 348 17.53 53.28 7.76
N SER A 349 18.70 52.93 7.22
CA SER A 349 19.67 53.55 6.31
C SER A 349 20.62 52.48 5.73
N LYS A 350 20.83 52.57 4.41
CA LYS A 350 22.10 52.42 3.64
C LYS A 350 23.17 51.42 4.13
N LYS A 351 23.44 50.41 3.30
CA LYS A 351 24.64 50.39 2.41
C LYS A 351 24.56 49.33 1.31
N SER A 352 24.70 49.79 0.05
CA SER A 352 25.33 49.18 -1.15
C SER A 352 25.09 47.69 -1.48
N LYS A 353 24.82 47.23 -2.71
CA LYS A 353 24.73 47.72 -4.11
C LYS A 353 23.98 46.58 -4.86
N LYS A 354 22.96 46.86 -5.68
CA LYS A 354 22.94 46.69 -7.16
C LYS A 354 23.84 45.54 -7.66
N GLU A 355 23.34 44.50 -8.34
CA GLU A 355 22.59 44.55 -9.61
C GLU A 355 21.58 43.40 -9.78
N GLU A 356 20.48 43.73 -10.48
CA GLU A 356 19.58 42.80 -11.17
C GLU A 356 20.31 42.16 -12.37
N SER A 357 20.03 40.87 -12.63
CA SER A 357 20.00 40.39 -14.01
C SER A 357 18.95 39.29 -14.18
N MET A 358 18.17 39.48 -15.23
CA MET A 358 17.22 38.54 -15.82
C MET A 358 17.93 37.24 -16.22
N ILE A 359 17.26 36.09 -16.06
CA ILE A 359 17.67 34.84 -16.70
C ILE A 359 16.62 34.49 -17.74
N ASN A 360 16.96 34.78 -18.99
CA ASN A 360 16.37 34.16 -20.17
C ASN A 360 16.73 32.66 -20.18
N PHE A 361 15.76 31.83 -20.57
CA PHE A 361 16.00 30.44 -20.90
C PHE A 361 16.67 30.38 -22.28
N VAL A 362 17.89 29.83 -22.33
CA VAL A 362 18.62 29.55 -23.57
C VAL A 362 18.33 28.10 -23.97
N GLU A 363 17.78 27.92 -25.17
CA GLU A 363 17.98 26.72 -25.98
C GLU A 363 19.39 26.81 -26.57
N GLU A 364 20.23 25.78 -26.38
CA GLU A 364 21.46 25.66 -27.15
C GLU A 364 21.76 24.20 -27.47
N GLU A 365 22.02 23.97 -28.75
CA GLU A 365 22.48 22.74 -29.37
C GLU A 365 23.93 22.43 -28.96
N VAL A 366 24.25 21.14 -28.87
CA VAL A 366 25.59 20.65 -28.50
C VAL A 366 26.42 20.44 -29.76
N THR A 367 27.52 21.17 -29.91
CA THR A 367 28.66 20.77 -30.75
C THR A 367 29.80 20.32 -29.85
N GLY A 368 30.28 19.10 -30.07
CA GLY A 368 31.38 18.51 -29.32
C GLY A 368 32.73 18.93 -29.86
N ASP A 369 33.73 18.90 -28.99
CA ASP A 369 35.13 18.73 -29.36
C ASP A 369 35.79 17.78 -28.36
N VAL A 370 36.66 16.95 -28.93
CA VAL A 370 37.44 15.87 -28.32
C VAL A 370 38.72 16.46 -27.76
N ASP A 371 39.12 16.08 -26.56
CA ASP A 371 40.52 16.16 -26.14
C ASP A 371 40.95 14.82 -25.54
N GLU A 372 41.96 14.24 -26.20
CA GLU A 372 42.74 13.09 -25.78
C GLU A 372 43.70 13.47 -24.64
N GLY A 373 43.93 12.52 -23.75
CA GLY A 373 44.90 12.65 -22.66
C GLY A 373 45.17 11.29 -22.03
N ASP A 374 46.21 10.63 -22.54
CA ASP A 374 46.80 9.38 -22.07
C ASP A 374 47.29 9.46 -20.61
N PHE A 375 47.12 8.36 -19.85
CA PHE A 375 48.21 7.82 -19.02
C PHE A 375 47.93 6.36 -18.61
N GLU A 376 48.61 5.47 -19.33
CA GLU A 376 49.33 4.23 -18.95
C GLU A 376 48.74 3.20 -17.96
N GLU A 377 48.71 1.96 -18.49
CA GLU A 377 48.41 0.66 -17.91
C GLU A 377 49.53 0.12 -16.98
N GLU A 378 49.21 -0.90 -16.19
CA GLU A 378 50.00 -2.14 -16.03
C GLU A 378 49.12 -3.26 -15.39
N PRO A 379 49.47 -4.56 -15.54
CA PRO A 379 48.56 -5.55 -16.13
C PRO A 379 48.11 -6.68 -15.18
N GLU A 380 46.97 -7.32 -15.48
CA GLU A 380 46.67 -8.68 -14.98
C GLU A 380 46.02 -9.56 -16.07
N ASP A 381 46.86 -10.42 -16.65
CA ASP A 381 46.65 -11.70 -17.34
C ASP A 381 45.24 -12.12 -17.75
N VAL A 382 44.89 -11.84 -19.00
CA VAL A 382 43.83 -12.52 -19.75
C VAL A 382 44.43 -13.70 -20.49
N VAL A 383 44.10 -14.92 -20.03
CA VAL A 383 44.31 -16.14 -20.82
C VAL A 383 43.31 -16.14 -21.98
N GLU A 384 43.82 -15.83 -23.16
CA GLU A 384 43.24 -16.08 -24.46
C GLU A 384 42.82 -17.56 -24.61
N SER A 385 41.62 -17.78 -25.14
CA SER A 385 41.32 -19.01 -25.88
C SER A 385 40.51 -18.63 -27.11
N SER A 386 41.25 -18.39 -28.17
CA SER A 386 40.85 -18.66 -29.55
C SER A 386 40.34 -20.10 -29.66
N ASP A 387 39.26 -20.27 -30.42
CA ASP A 387 38.89 -21.48 -31.15
C ASP A 387 37.66 -21.09 -32.00
N GLU A 388 37.94 -20.45 -33.13
CA GLU A 388 37.10 -20.58 -34.32
C GLU A 388 37.31 -21.99 -34.86
N ASP A 389 36.22 -22.75 -35.03
CA ASP A 389 36.17 -23.87 -35.96
C ASP A 389 34.69 -24.25 -36.20
N GLU A 390 34.09 -23.60 -37.19
CA GLU A 390 32.82 -24.02 -37.81
C GLU A 390 33.16 -24.63 -39.19
N PRO A 391 33.09 -25.96 -39.39
CA PRO A 391 33.26 -26.56 -40.72
C PRO A 391 31.91 -26.69 -41.47
N PRO A 392 31.94 -26.90 -42.80
CA PRO A 392 31.13 -26.13 -43.75
C PRO A 392 29.70 -26.65 -43.91
N LYS A 393 28.77 -25.71 -44.13
CA LYS A 393 27.40 -26.00 -44.60
C LYS A 393 27.45 -26.55 -46.03
N LYS A 394 27.37 -27.88 -46.17
CA LYS A 394 27.11 -28.53 -47.46
C LYS A 394 25.78 -28.02 -48.02
N LYS A 395 25.84 -27.44 -49.24
CA LYS A 395 24.69 -27.05 -50.06
C LYS A 395 23.73 -28.24 -50.20
N LYS A 396 22.52 -28.15 -49.62
CA LYS A 396 21.42 -29.04 -50.02
C LYS A 396 20.97 -28.58 -51.41
N LYS A 397 21.35 -29.36 -52.44
CA LYS A 397 20.67 -29.32 -53.75
C LYS A 397 19.18 -29.49 -53.50
N VAL A 398 18.41 -28.56 -54.06
CA VAL A 398 16.96 -28.69 -54.24
C VAL A 398 16.74 -29.87 -55.18
N ILE A 399 16.37 -31.02 -54.63
CA ILE A 399 15.74 -32.09 -55.39
C ILE A 399 14.25 -31.95 -55.10
N LYS A 400 13.49 -31.86 -56.18
CA LYS A 400 12.03 -31.71 -56.22
C LYS A 400 11.38 -32.73 -55.27
N LYS A 401 10.35 -32.28 -54.57
CA LYS A 401 9.38 -33.11 -53.84
C LYS A 401 8.81 -34.16 -54.81
N GLU A 402 9.34 -35.37 -54.75
CA GLU A 402 8.59 -36.57 -55.12
C GLU A 402 7.98 -37.14 -53.85
N VAL A 403 6.74 -37.57 -54.01
CA VAL A 403 5.80 -38.07 -53.02
C VAL A 403 6.49 -39.09 -52.10
N LYS A 404 6.61 -38.77 -50.80
CA LYS A 404 7.02 -39.76 -49.80
C LYS A 404 5.84 -40.72 -49.61
N GLN A 405 6.02 -41.95 -50.07
CA GLN A 405 5.31 -43.11 -49.53
C GLN A 405 5.42 -43.10 -48.01
N GLU A 406 4.28 -43.22 -47.33
CA GLU A 406 4.22 -43.69 -45.95
C GLU A 406 4.80 -45.10 -45.92
N LEU A 407 6.08 -45.20 -45.53
CA LEU A 407 6.62 -46.46 -45.03
C LEU A 407 6.05 -46.63 -43.64
N GLU A 408 5.01 -47.46 -43.52
CA GLU A 408 4.62 -48.03 -42.24
C GLU A 408 5.87 -48.68 -41.64
N LEU A 409 6.37 -48.14 -40.52
CA LEU A 409 7.43 -48.78 -39.77
C LEU A 409 6.89 -50.13 -39.28
N THR A 410 7.62 -51.21 -39.51
CA THR A 410 7.29 -52.51 -38.91
C THR A 410 7.28 -52.38 -37.38
N ASP A 411 6.32 -53.03 -36.72
CA ASP A 411 6.14 -52.96 -35.26
C ASP A 411 7.45 -53.25 -34.49
N GLU A 412 8.26 -54.19 -34.99
CA GLU A 412 9.58 -54.52 -34.43
C GLU A 412 10.57 -53.34 -34.46
N LYS A 413 10.59 -52.58 -35.56
CA LYS A 413 11.50 -51.44 -35.73
C LYS A 413 11.04 -50.23 -34.94
N LEU A 414 9.73 -50.07 -34.78
CA LEU A 414 9.14 -49.06 -33.91
C LEU A 414 9.54 -49.33 -32.45
N GLN A 415 9.45 -50.59 -32.01
CA GLN A 415 9.82 -51.01 -30.66
C GLN A 415 11.33 -50.83 -30.39
N GLU A 416 12.18 -51.18 -31.35
CA GLU A 416 13.63 -50.96 -31.27
C GLU A 416 14.00 -49.47 -31.12
N LEU A 417 13.34 -48.59 -31.89
CA LEU A 417 13.56 -47.15 -31.81
C LEU A 417 13.05 -46.55 -30.48
N LEU A 418 11.96 -47.07 -29.93
CA LEU A 418 11.44 -46.68 -28.61
C LEU A 418 12.39 -47.11 -27.48
N GLU A 419 12.94 -48.32 -27.53
CA GLU A 419 13.94 -48.79 -26.55
C GLU A 419 15.23 -47.96 -26.63
N LYS A 420 15.72 -47.64 -27.83
CA LYS A 420 16.86 -46.74 -28.02
C LYS A 420 16.57 -45.33 -27.50
N TYR A 421 15.35 -44.84 -27.70
CA TYR A 421 14.91 -43.57 -27.16
C TYR A 421 14.93 -43.57 -25.62
N GLU A 422 14.45 -44.63 -24.97
CA GLU A 422 14.50 -44.78 -23.50
C GLU A 422 15.92 -44.94 -22.96
N ALA A 423 16.76 -45.74 -23.61
CA ALA A 423 18.16 -45.90 -23.26
C ALA A 423 18.93 -44.57 -23.30
N SER A 424 18.59 -43.70 -24.26
CA SER A 424 19.17 -42.36 -24.36
C SER A 424 18.82 -41.42 -23.18
N LYS A 425 17.77 -41.74 -22.38
CA LYS A 425 17.37 -40.99 -21.17
C LYS A 425 18.30 -41.24 -19.97
N SER A 426 19.12 -42.29 -19.99
CA SER A 426 20.00 -42.70 -18.89
C SER A 426 21.02 -41.63 -18.44
N ALA A 427 21.55 -41.82 -17.23
CA ALA A 427 22.36 -40.86 -16.48
C ALA A 427 23.72 -40.53 -17.14
N ALA A 428 24.33 -39.43 -16.69
CA ALA A 428 25.57 -38.91 -17.28
C ALA A 428 26.73 -39.93 -17.20
N THR A 429 27.42 -40.13 -18.31
CA THR A 429 28.56 -41.06 -18.46
C THR A 429 29.85 -40.53 -17.83
N LYS A 430 29.98 -39.22 -17.63
CA LYS A 430 31.18 -38.57 -17.08
C LYS A 430 31.03 -38.31 -15.59
N THR A 431 32.00 -38.77 -14.80
CA THR A 431 32.00 -38.62 -13.33
C THR A 431 33.12 -37.71 -12.84
N LYS A 432 33.09 -37.37 -11.55
CA LYS A 432 34.19 -36.61 -10.91
C LYS A 432 35.52 -37.39 -10.95
N ASP A 433 35.45 -38.72 -11.04
CA ASP A 433 36.63 -39.59 -10.99
C ASP A 433 37.46 -39.50 -12.27
N ASP A 434 36.83 -39.27 -13.43
CA ASP A 434 37.49 -39.13 -14.75
C ASP A 434 38.50 -37.97 -14.80
N PHE A 435 38.35 -36.98 -13.91
CA PHE A 435 39.16 -35.76 -13.88
C PHE A 435 40.12 -35.71 -12.68
N LYS A 436 40.33 -36.82 -11.97
CA LYS A 436 41.28 -36.89 -10.84
C LYS A 436 42.72 -36.54 -11.23
N HIS A 437 43.10 -36.78 -12.47
CA HIS A 437 44.42 -36.48 -13.02
C HIS A 437 44.70 -34.97 -13.18
N LEU A 438 43.69 -34.11 -13.17
CA LEU A 438 43.85 -32.66 -13.30
C LEU A 438 44.10 -31.96 -11.95
N PRO A 439 44.67 -30.74 -11.94
CA PRO A 439 44.76 -29.89 -10.74
C PRO A 439 43.38 -29.54 -10.17
N LYS A 440 43.23 -29.50 -8.83
CA LYS A 440 41.94 -29.26 -8.15
C LYS A 440 41.17 -28.04 -8.68
N SER A 441 41.87 -26.94 -9.01
CA SER A 441 41.28 -25.71 -9.56
C SER A 441 40.62 -25.89 -10.92
N GLN A 442 41.09 -26.85 -11.73
CA GLN A 442 40.65 -27.08 -13.10
C GLN A 442 39.62 -28.21 -13.24
N ARG A 443 39.57 -29.15 -12.28
CA ARG A 443 38.63 -30.31 -12.28
C ARG A 443 37.19 -29.88 -12.47
N GLY A 444 36.75 -28.84 -11.76
CA GLY A 444 35.38 -28.33 -11.83
C GLY A 444 35.01 -27.79 -13.21
N LYS A 445 35.90 -27.01 -13.84
CA LYS A 445 35.71 -26.47 -15.19
C LYS A 445 35.71 -27.60 -16.24
N ALA A 446 36.65 -28.54 -16.16
CA ALA A 446 36.77 -29.67 -17.07
C ALA A 446 35.54 -30.61 -17.03
N LEU A 447 35.08 -30.96 -15.82
CA LEU A 447 33.86 -31.74 -15.63
C LEU A 447 32.63 -31.02 -16.21
N LYS A 448 32.48 -29.71 -15.99
CA LYS A 448 31.38 -28.91 -16.56
C LYS A 448 31.39 -28.91 -18.09
N LYS A 449 32.59 -28.78 -18.70
CA LYS A 449 32.77 -28.82 -20.16
C LYS A 449 32.41 -30.20 -20.72
N ALA A 450 32.86 -31.27 -20.09
CA ALA A 450 32.57 -32.64 -20.49
C ALA A 450 31.09 -33.01 -20.36
N LEU A 451 30.45 -32.68 -19.23
CA LEU A 451 29.01 -32.88 -19.03
C LEU A 451 28.16 -32.10 -20.04
N ARG A 452 28.58 -30.88 -20.42
CA ARG A 452 27.90 -30.08 -21.46
C ARG A 452 28.03 -30.71 -22.85
N LYS A 453 29.20 -31.28 -23.19
CA LYS A 453 29.44 -31.98 -24.46
C LYS A 453 28.62 -33.27 -24.53
N ASP A 454 28.65 -34.07 -23.47
CA ASP A 454 27.87 -35.31 -23.34
C ASP A 454 26.35 -35.05 -23.42
N LYS A 455 25.86 -34.02 -22.73
CA LYS A 455 24.45 -33.60 -22.84
C LYS A 455 24.04 -33.21 -24.27
N ARG A 456 24.91 -32.52 -25.01
CA ARG A 456 24.65 -32.13 -26.41
C ARG A 456 24.58 -33.35 -27.32
N ALA A 457 25.54 -34.27 -27.22
CA ALA A 457 25.56 -35.50 -28.00
C ALA A 457 24.28 -36.33 -27.79
N ARG A 458 23.87 -36.52 -26.52
CA ARG A 458 22.62 -37.21 -26.19
C ARG A 458 21.37 -36.50 -26.74
N GLN A 459 21.37 -35.17 -26.75
CA GLN A 459 20.24 -34.39 -27.29
C GLN A 459 20.17 -34.48 -28.82
N GLU A 460 21.30 -34.52 -29.51
CA GLU A 460 21.38 -34.72 -30.97
C GLU A 460 20.93 -36.12 -31.38
N GLU A 461 21.37 -37.15 -30.64
CA GLU A 461 20.94 -38.54 -30.84
C GLU A 461 19.42 -38.69 -30.65
N ARG A 462 18.86 -38.12 -29.57
CA ARG A 462 17.40 -38.07 -29.36
C ARG A 462 16.66 -37.35 -30.47
N SER A 463 17.24 -36.28 -31.02
CA SER A 463 16.61 -35.57 -32.15
C SER A 463 16.54 -36.46 -33.38
N LYS A 464 17.62 -37.20 -33.70
CA LYS A 464 17.65 -38.13 -34.83
C LYS A 464 16.62 -39.25 -34.68
N ILE A 465 16.59 -39.90 -33.51
CA ILE A 465 15.62 -40.97 -33.22
C ILE A 465 14.19 -40.44 -33.33
N ARG A 466 13.94 -39.20 -32.88
CA ARG A 466 12.62 -38.58 -32.98
C ARG A 466 12.22 -38.19 -34.40
N ASP A 467 13.18 -37.73 -35.20
CA ASP A 467 12.95 -37.43 -36.62
C ASP A 467 12.64 -38.72 -37.41
N GLU A 468 13.17 -39.87 -36.97
CA GLU A 468 12.86 -41.21 -37.50
C GLU A 468 11.50 -41.75 -37.02
N LEU A 469 11.10 -41.47 -35.76
CA LEU A 469 9.81 -41.87 -35.20
C LEU A 469 8.61 -41.06 -35.72
N GLY A 470 8.83 -39.87 -36.28
CA GLY A 470 7.78 -39.04 -36.88
C GLY A 470 6.63 -38.74 -35.89
N GLU A 471 5.41 -39.13 -36.26
CA GLU A 471 4.19 -38.92 -35.45
C GLU A 471 4.09 -39.85 -34.23
N SER A 472 4.82 -40.98 -34.23
CA SER A 472 4.85 -41.95 -33.12
C SER A 472 5.88 -41.60 -32.04
N ALA A 473 6.50 -40.41 -32.14
CA ALA A 473 7.49 -39.95 -31.20
C ALA A 473 6.89 -39.67 -29.81
N PRO A 474 7.51 -40.16 -28.71
CA PRO A 474 7.11 -39.79 -27.36
C PRO A 474 7.11 -38.27 -27.17
N GLN A 475 6.06 -37.74 -26.56
CA GLN A 475 5.96 -36.31 -26.28
C GLN A 475 7.14 -35.86 -25.43
N LYS A 476 7.75 -34.73 -25.82
CA LYS A 476 8.89 -34.18 -25.10
C LYS A 476 8.45 -33.78 -23.70
N GLU A 477 9.02 -34.43 -22.69
CA GLU A 477 8.82 -34.05 -21.29
C GLU A 477 9.17 -32.56 -21.11
N VAL A 478 8.15 -31.75 -20.80
CA VAL A 478 8.34 -30.33 -20.52
C VAL A 478 9.02 -30.24 -19.16
N PRO A 479 10.23 -29.66 -19.06
CA PRO A 479 10.91 -29.53 -17.79
C PRO A 479 10.04 -28.68 -16.86
N LYS A 480 9.82 -29.17 -15.63
CA LYS A 480 9.10 -28.41 -14.62
C LYS A 480 9.93 -27.20 -14.20
N THR A 481 9.70 -26.06 -14.86
CA THR A 481 10.30 -24.76 -14.52
C THR A 481 9.67 -24.23 -13.24
N ILE A 482 10.36 -23.28 -12.57
CA ILE A 482 9.79 -22.58 -11.40
C ILE A 482 8.46 -21.92 -11.78
N GLU A 483 8.32 -21.44 -13.02
CA GLU A 483 7.07 -20.88 -13.54
C GLU A 483 5.95 -21.94 -13.68
N SER A 484 6.27 -23.14 -14.18
CA SER A 484 5.28 -24.23 -14.27
C SER A 484 4.87 -24.79 -12.90
N MET A 485 5.72 -24.58 -11.89
CA MET A 485 5.43 -24.92 -10.50
C MET A 485 4.95 -23.70 -9.71
N ARG A 486 4.49 -22.64 -10.38
CA ARG A 486 3.96 -21.43 -9.72
C ARG A 486 2.83 -21.84 -8.77
N GLU A 487 2.86 -21.28 -7.58
CA GLU A 487 1.76 -21.43 -6.63
C GLU A 487 0.54 -20.68 -7.17
N TYR A 488 -0.62 -21.32 -7.18
CA TYR A 488 -1.85 -20.71 -7.66
C TYR A 488 -2.15 -19.44 -6.85
N ASP A 489 -2.34 -18.33 -7.55
CA ASP A 489 -2.74 -17.05 -6.98
C ASP A 489 -4.19 -16.78 -7.39
N ALA A 490 -5.05 -16.46 -6.42
CA ALA A 490 -6.46 -16.18 -6.67
C ALA A 490 -6.67 -14.88 -7.49
N THR A 491 -5.64 -14.04 -7.62
CA THR A 491 -5.67 -12.81 -8.43
C THR A 491 -5.26 -13.01 -9.89
N MET A 492 -5.03 -14.26 -10.32
CA MET A 492 -4.82 -14.59 -11.73
C MET A 492 -6.10 -14.26 -12.52
N VAL A 493 -5.92 -13.56 -13.64
CA VAL A 493 -7.02 -13.15 -14.51
C VAL A 493 -7.31 -14.27 -15.52
N ASP A 494 -8.57 -14.66 -15.61
CA ASP A 494 -9.06 -15.50 -16.69
C ASP A 494 -9.52 -14.61 -17.86
N GLU A 495 -9.30 -15.04 -19.09
CA GLU A 495 -9.58 -14.23 -20.31
C GLU A 495 -11.07 -13.87 -20.50
N GLN A 496 -11.98 -14.45 -19.72
CA GLN A 496 -13.44 -14.31 -19.82
C GLN A 496 -14.06 -13.78 -18.51
N ASP A 497 -13.28 -13.08 -17.68
CA ASP A 497 -13.76 -12.48 -16.43
C ASP A 497 -14.42 -11.10 -16.71
N ASP A 498 -15.76 -11.07 -16.71
CA ASP A 498 -16.57 -9.86 -16.92
C ASP A 498 -16.22 -8.72 -15.93
N GLU A 499 -15.74 -9.04 -14.72
CA GLU A 499 -15.33 -8.04 -13.72
C GLU A 499 -14.07 -7.30 -14.19
N VAL A 500 -13.10 -8.02 -14.73
CA VAL A 500 -11.83 -7.44 -15.21
C VAL A 500 -12.06 -6.61 -16.46
N GLU A 501 -12.92 -7.05 -17.37
CA GLU A 501 -13.29 -6.25 -18.54
C GLU A 501 -13.99 -4.95 -18.12
N HIS A 502 -14.88 -5.01 -17.12
CA HIS A 502 -15.53 -3.83 -16.58
C HIS A 502 -14.53 -2.87 -15.91
N ASP A 503 -13.58 -3.39 -15.12
CA ASP A 503 -12.52 -2.59 -14.49
C ASP A 503 -11.63 -1.92 -15.55
N GLU A 504 -11.18 -2.67 -16.56
CA GLU A 504 -10.33 -2.17 -17.64
C GLU A 504 -11.02 -1.14 -18.55
N ALA A 505 -12.35 -1.19 -18.68
CA ALA A 505 -13.12 -0.21 -19.45
C ALA A 505 -13.30 1.12 -18.72
N ASN A 506 -13.17 1.13 -17.39
CA ASN A 506 -13.41 2.31 -16.55
C ASN A 506 -12.15 2.81 -15.82
N ASP A 507 -10.99 2.25 -16.12
CA ASP A 507 -9.71 2.64 -15.52
C ASP A 507 -9.16 3.96 -16.07
N GLU A 508 -8.10 4.46 -15.44
CA GLU A 508 -7.46 5.71 -15.85
C GLU A 508 -6.77 5.62 -17.21
N PHE A 509 -6.55 4.41 -17.74
CA PHE A 509 -5.91 4.15 -19.02
C PHE A 509 -6.91 3.99 -20.17
N ALA A 510 -8.20 3.85 -19.88
CA ALA A 510 -9.26 3.63 -20.86
C ALA A 510 -9.24 4.66 -22.01
N PRO A 511 -9.00 5.98 -21.80
CA PRO A 511 -8.92 6.93 -22.90
C PRO A 511 -7.80 6.61 -23.92
N TYR A 512 -6.68 6.06 -23.46
CA TYR A 512 -5.59 5.63 -24.35
C TYR A 512 -6.00 4.40 -25.18
N PHE A 513 -6.59 3.39 -24.54
CA PHE A 513 -7.04 2.16 -25.22
C PHE A 513 -8.25 2.40 -26.14
N ASN A 514 -9.10 3.38 -25.81
CA ASN A 514 -10.20 3.86 -26.65
C ASN A 514 -9.75 4.79 -27.78
N ARG A 515 -8.43 5.08 -27.88
CA ARG A 515 -7.80 5.93 -28.90
C ARG A 515 -8.23 7.40 -28.85
N GLU A 516 -8.61 7.88 -27.69
CA GLU A 516 -8.98 9.28 -27.46
C GLU A 516 -7.74 10.17 -27.23
N THR A 517 -6.68 9.60 -26.66
CA THR A 517 -5.45 10.32 -26.31
C THR A 517 -4.22 9.72 -26.97
N THR A 518 -3.32 10.59 -27.45
CA THR A 518 -2.00 10.17 -27.95
C THR A 518 -0.96 10.38 -26.85
N PRO A 519 -0.07 9.41 -26.62
CA PRO A 519 0.89 9.51 -25.54
C PRO A 519 1.94 10.58 -25.81
N LYS A 520 2.21 11.36 -24.76
CA LYS A 520 3.22 12.41 -24.70
C LYS A 520 3.94 12.29 -23.37
N VAL A 521 5.21 11.90 -23.42
CA VAL A 521 5.96 11.45 -22.24
C VAL A 521 6.99 12.50 -21.82
N MET A 522 6.91 12.95 -20.57
CA MET A 522 7.95 13.78 -19.96
C MET A 522 8.97 12.87 -19.26
N ILE A 523 10.25 12.96 -19.64
CA ILE A 523 11.35 12.27 -18.96
C ILE A 523 12.13 13.29 -18.13
N THR A 524 12.34 12.99 -16.86
CA THR A 524 13.14 13.79 -15.92
C THR A 524 14.01 12.90 -15.05
N MET A 525 14.88 13.50 -14.25
CA MET A 525 15.84 12.81 -13.42
C MET A 525 15.99 13.47 -12.05
N THR A 526 16.75 12.85 -11.16
CA THR A 526 17.09 13.44 -9.87
C THR A 526 17.85 14.77 -10.01
N PRO A 527 17.68 15.71 -9.06
CA PRO A 527 18.54 16.89 -8.95
C PRO A 527 20.02 16.54 -9.06
N LYS A 528 20.77 17.26 -9.89
CA LYS A 528 22.23 17.09 -10.08
C LYS A 528 22.66 15.69 -10.56
N ALA A 529 21.83 15.03 -11.38
CA ALA A 529 22.17 13.77 -12.02
C ALA A 529 23.51 13.83 -12.78
N LYS A 530 24.21 12.70 -12.86
CA LYS A 530 25.49 12.52 -13.56
C LYS A 530 25.29 12.08 -14.99
N ILE A 531 26.36 12.18 -15.77
CA ILE A 531 26.39 11.90 -17.21
C ILE A 531 25.82 10.50 -17.52
N THR A 532 26.09 9.50 -16.69
CA THR A 532 25.55 8.13 -16.83
C THR A 532 24.02 8.09 -16.79
N THR A 533 23.39 8.88 -15.92
CA THR A 533 21.93 8.98 -15.81
C THR A 533 21.34 9.77 -16.98
N PHE A 534 22.01 10.84 -17.41
CA PHE A 534 21.64 11.55 -18.64
C PHE A 534 21.68 10.62 -19.87
N LYS A 535 22.77 9.87 -20.04
CA LYS A 535 22.91 8.86 -21.10
C LYS A 535 21.73 7.89 -21.12
N PHE A 536 21.32 7.39 -19.96
CA PHE A 536 20.16 6.50 -19.86
C PHE A 536 18.85 7.19 -20.26
N CYS A 537 18.64 8.45 -19.88
CA CYS A 537 17.45 9.22 -20.28
C CYS A 537 17.40 9.43 -21.80
N PHE A 538 18.53 9.72 -22.45
CA PHE A 538 18.61 9.83 -23.91
C PHE A 538 18.33 8.50 -24.62
N GLU A 539 18.81 7.39 -24.07
CA GLU A 539 18.46 6.07 -24.63
C GLU A 539 16.98 5.74 -24.46
N LEU A 540 16.36 6.11 -23.33
CA LEU A 540 14.91 5.98 -23.14
C LEU A 540 14.14 6.84 -24.15
N GLN A 541 14.58 8.08 -24.39
CA GLN A 541 13.97 8.96 -25.39
C GLN A 541 14.06 8.37 -26.81
N LYS A 542 15.17 7.73 -27.16
CA LYS A 542 15.34 7.03 -28.45
C LYS A 542 14.40 5.82 -28.59
N CYS A 543 14.04 5.18 -27.48
CA CYS A 543 13.12 4.05 -27.46
C CYS A 543 11.65 4.49 -27.54
N ILE A 544 11.27 5.50 -26.73
CA ILE A 544 9.90 5.95 -26.50
C ILE A 544 9.56 7.11 -27.46
N PRO A 545 8.67 6.93 -28.45
CA PRO A 545 8.25 8.02 -29.32
C PRO A 545 7.55 9.15 -28.53
N ASN A 546 7.54 10.37 -29.06
CA ASN A 546 6.86 11.53 -28.45
C ASN A 546 7.32 11.83 -27.00
N SER A 547 8.60 11.60 -26.71
CA SER A 547 9.17 11.84 -25.40
C SER A 547 10.12 13.04 -25.38
N GLU A 548 10.02 13.85 -24.32
CA GLU A 548 10.79 15.07 -24.12
C GLU A 548 11.53 15.01 -22.79
N ILE A 549 12.83 15.34 -22.79
CA ILE A 549 13.66 15.32 -21.58
C ILE A 549 13.70 16.71 -20.96
N PHE A 550 13.41 16.79 -19.66
CA PHE A 550 13.51 18.02 -18.87
C PHE A 550 14.44 17.84 -17.67
N THR A 551 15.21 18.87 -17.36
CA THR A 551 16.08 18.88 -16.18
C THR A 551 15.34 19.42 -14.96
N ARG A 552 15.31 18.63 -13.88
CA ARG A 552 14.61 18.98 -12.64
C ARG A 552 15.26 20.13 -11.85
N LYS A 553 16.54 20.45 -12.10
CA LYS A 553 17.35 21.38 -11.31
C LYS A 553 17.14 21.12 -9.80
N ASN A 554 16.38 21.98 -9.09
CA ASN A 554 15.99 21.80 -7.68
C ASN A 554 14.47 21.90 -7.46
N VAL A 555 13.65 21.70 -8.49
CA VAL A 555 12.18 21.80 -8.39
C VAL A 555 11.60 20.55 -7.72
N LEU A 556 10.57 20.74 -6.90
CA LEU A 556 9.87 19.64 -6.25
C LEU A 556 9.05 18.83 -7.28
N LEU A 557 8.94 17.52 -7.07
CA LEU A 557 8.25 16.64 -8.02
C LEU A 557 6.77 17.00 -8.17
N LYS A 558 6.09 17.43 -7.09
CA LYS A 558 4.70 17.88 -7.13
C LYS A 558 4.50 19.06 -8.08
N THR A 559 5.40 20.04 -8.06
CA THR A 559 5.37 21.20 -8.97
C THR A 559 5.62 20.78 -10.42
N ILE A 560 6.49 19.80 -10.66
CA ILE A 560 6.71 19.25 -12.02
C ILE A 560 5.46 18.55 -12.53
N ILE A 561 4.76 17.81 -11.66
CA ILE A 561 3.51 17.15 -12.01
C ILE A 561 2.45 18.19 -12.41
N GLU A 562 2.30 19.29 -11.66
CA GLU A 562 1.40 20.39 -12.02
C GLU A 562 1.76 21.00 -13.39
N GLN A 563 3.04 21.28 -13.62
CA GLN A 563 3.53 21.80 -14.91
C GLN A 563 3.35 20.81 -16.07
N ALA A 564 3.51 19.51 -15.81
CA ALA A 564 3.30 18.47 -16.80
C ALA A 564 1.82 18.38 -17.19
N LYS A 565 0.90 18.52 -16.22
CA LYS A 565 -0.56 18.60 -16.48
C LYS A 565 -0.91 19.84 -17.31
N GLU A 566 -0.35 21.01 -16.98
CA GLU A 566 -0.57 22.26 -17.73
C GLU A 566 -0.10 22.17 -19.19
N ARG A 567 0.89 21.31 -19.48
CA ARG A 567 1.45 21.08 -20.83
C ARG A 567 0.90 19.84 -21.53
N GLU A 568 -0.15 19.25 -20.96
CA GLU A 568 -0.88 18.10 -21.51
C GLU A 568 0.04 16.88 -21.75
N PHE A 569 0.98 16.62 -20.84
CA PHE A 569 1.71 15.35 -20.84
C PHE A 569 0.83 14.24 -20.27
N THR A 570 0.85 13.07 -20.92
CA THR A 570 0.13 11.87 -20.47
C THR A 570 0.89 11.13 -19.39
N ASP A 571 2.23 11.13 -19.47
CA ASP A 571 3.08 10.32 -18.60
C ASP A 571 4.33 11.07 -18.15
N LEU A 572 4.75 10.82 -16.93
CA LEU A 572 5.98 11.36 -16.34
C LEU A 572 6.88 10.22 -15.86
N LEU A 573 8.06 10.11 -16.46
CA LEU A 573 9.12 9.19 -16.06
C LEU A 573 10.23 9.95 -15.32
N VAL A 574 10.51 9.56 -14.09
CA VAL A 574 11.57 10.16 -13.26
C VAL A 574 12.63 9.10 -12.98
N VAL A 575 13.81 9.28 -13.56
CA VAL A 575 14.96 8.40 -13.31
C VAL A 575 15.68 8.81 -12.04
N HIS A 576 15.79 7.86 -11.11
CA HIS A 576 16.51 8.00 -9.85
C HIS A 576 17.95 7.50 -9.96
N GLU A 577 18.89 8.29 -9.45
CA GLU A 577 20.31 7.95 -9.38
C GLU A 577 20.72 7.55 -7.95
N ASP A 578 21.51 6.50 -7.83
CA ASP A 578 22.23 6.14 -6.61
C ASP A 578 23.69 5.81 -6.95
N ARG A 579 24.64 6.27 -6.12
CA ARG A 579 26.09 6.09 -6.34
C ARG A 579 26.55 6.36 -7.78
N LYS A 580 26.08 7.45 -8.39
CA LYS A 580 26.39 7.87 -9.77
C LYS A 580 25.89 6.91 -10.87
N LYS A 581 24.92 6.05 -10.58
CA LYS A 581 24.30 5.14 -11.56
C LYS A 581 22.77 5.16 -11.46
N PRO A 582 22.03 4.98 -12.56
CA PRO A 582 20.59 4.79 -12.53
C PRO A 582 20.20 3.60 -11.64
N ASN A 583 19.30 3.81 -10.68
CA ASN A 583 18.86 2.80 -9.72
C ASN A 583 17.35 2.56 -9.75
N GLY A 584 16.54 3.55 -10.13
CA GLY A 584 15.10 3.37 -10.18
C GLY A 584 14.41 4.30 -11.16
N ILE A 585 13.15 3.98 -11.47
CA ILE A 585 12.28 4.79 -12.31
C ILE A 585 10.96 4.94 -11.57
N ILE A 586 10.54 6.18 -11.33
CA ILE A 586 9.16 6.47 -10.92
C ILE A 586 8.40 6.77 -12.21
N PHE A 587 7.32 6.05 -12.43
CA PHE A 587 6.41 6.26 -13.54
C PHE A 587 5.09 6.76 -12.96
N CYS A 588 4.69 7.98 -13.30
CA CYS A 588 3.41 8.58 -12.95
C CYS A 588 2.58 8.77 -14.22
N HIS A 589 1.37 8.21 -14.27
CA HIS A 589 0.38 8.53 -15.31
C HIS A 589 -0.37 9.82 -14.92
N LEU A 590 -0.67 10.67 -15.89
CA LEU A 590 -1.30 11.99 -15.71
C LEU A 590 -2.60 12.06 -16.52
N PRO A 591 -3.60 12.85 -16.10
CA PRO A 591 -3.57 13.85 -15.02
C PRO A 591 -3.83 13.30 -13.62
N GLU A 592 -4.56 12.21 -13.47
CA GLU A 592 -4.92 11.63 -12.15
C GLU A 592 -4.59 10.14 -12.06
N GLY A 593 -3.77 9.63 -12.98
CA GLY A 593 -3.41 8.22 -13.04
C GLY A 593 -2.45 7.76 -11.93
N PRO A 594 -2.24 6.45 -11.80
CA PRO A 594 -1.43 5.86 -10.74
C PRO A 594 0.07 6.16 -10.90
N THR A 595 0.80 5.99 -9.80
CA THR A 595 2.26 6.15 -9.75
C THR A 595 2.93 4.85 -9.31
N ALA A 596 3.79 4.29 -10.15
CA ALA A 596 4.56 3.09 -9.87
C ALA A 596 6.04 3.43 -9.68
N TYR A 597 6.70 2.77 -8.73
CA TYR A 597 8.16 2.81 -8.61
C TYR A 597 8.77 1.46 -8.93
N PHE A 598 9.68 1.49 -9.90
CA PHE A 598 10.46 0.35 -10.33
C PHE A 598 11.92 0.52 -9.91
N LYS A 599 12.49 -0.52 -9.33
CA LYS A 599 13.93 -0.63 -9.16
C LYS A 599 14.56 -1.20 -10.43
N ILE A 600 15.64 -0.56 -10.89
CA ILE A 600 16.49 -1.07 -11.97
C ILE A 600 17.46 -2.07 -11.35
N ASN A 601 17.38 -3.33 -11.79
CA ASN A 601 18.21 -4.41 -11.27
C ASN A 601 19.47 -4.65 -12.11
N SER A 602 19.37 -4.43 -13.42
CA SER A 602 20.47 -4.56 -14.36
C SER A 602 20.29 -3.50 -15.44
N LEU A 603 21.38 -2.87 -15.87
CA LEU A 603 21.40 -1.94 -16.99
C LEU A 603 22.65 -2.21 -17.83
N THR A 604 22.46 -2.35 -19.13
CA THR A 604 23.52 -2.43 -20.14
C THR A 604 23.15 -1.43 -21.23
N PHE A 605 24.04 -0.46 -21.46
CA PHE A 605 23.84 0.56 -22.49
C PHE A 605 24.01 -0.04 -23.87
N THR A 606 23.46 0.63 -24.88
CA THR A 606 23.48 0.15 -26.27
C THR A 606 24.91 -0.02 -26.79
N GLN A 607 25.81 0.89 -26.39
CA GLN A 607 27.23 0.89 -26.77
C GLN A 607 28.00 -0.31 -26.22
N ASP A 608 27.57 -0.87 -25.08
CA ASP A 608 28.21 -2.02 -24.44
C ASP A 608 27.75 -3.37 -25.03
N LEU A 609 26.84 -3.35 -26.01
CA LEU A 609 26.32 -4.54 -26.67
C LEU A 609 27.27 -5.00 -27.78
N LYS A 610 27.50 -6.32 -27.84
CA LYS A 610 28.39 -6.92 -28.87
C LYS A 610 27.96 -6.62 -30.31
N LYS A 611 26.65 -6.54 -30.54
CA LYS A 611 26.03 -6.24 -31.84
C LYS A 611 24.78 -5.43 -31.58
N PHE A 612 24.73 -4.22 -32.12
CA PHE A 612 23.57 -3.34 -32.06
C PHE A 612 23.36 -2.68 -33.42
N GLY A 613 22.13 -2.22 -33.66
CA GLY A 613 21.76 -1.44 -34.85
C GLY A 613 21.22 -0.06 -34.46
N GLU A 614 21.03 0.78 -35.47
CA GLU A 614 20.44 2.11 -35.25
C GLU A 614 18.91 2.08 -35.32
N SER A 615 18.31 2.82 -34.39
CA SER A 615 16.86 2.98 -34.29
C SER A 615 16.34 3.99 -35.32
N THR A 616 15.26 3.65 -36.01
CA THR A 616 14.51 4.56 -36.89
C THR A 616 13.39 5.28 -36.13
N ALA A 617 12.83 6.33 -36.72
CA ALA A 617 11.74 7.14 -36.14
C ALA A 617 10.35 6.47 -36.16
N HIS A 618 10.22 5.26 -36.70
CA HIS A 618 8.92 4.59 -36.88
C HIS A 618 8.38 4.06 -35.54
N PHE A 619 7.09 4.15 -35.28
CA PHE A 619 6.51 3.68 -34.02
C PHE A 619 6.68 2.15 -33.87
N PRO A 620 7.22 1.67 -32.73
CA PRO A 620 7.47 0.25 -32.52
C PRO A 620 6.19 -0.51 -32.18
N GLU A 621 6.18 -1.81 -32.46
CA GLU A 621 5.23 -2.76 -31.86
C GLU A 621 5.56 -2.96 -30.39
N VAL A 622 4.56 -3.05 -29.51
CA VAL A 622 4.75 -3.29 -28.08
C VAL A 622 4.25 -4.68 -27.73
N ILE A 623 5.13 -5.48 -27.11
CA ILE A 623 4.80 -6.83 -26.64
C ILE A 623 4.90 -6.85 -25.12
N LEU A 624 3.79 -7.24 -24.48
CA LEU A 624 3.68 -7.40 -23.03
C LEU A 624 3.41 -8.88 -22.75
N ASN A 625 4.40 -9.58 -22.20
CA ASN A 625 4.31 -11.04 -22.00
C ASN A 625 4.29 -11.40 -20.51
N ASN A 626 3.43 -12.35 -20.15
CA ASN A 626 3.31 -12.97 -18.81
C ASN A 626 2.90 -12.00 -17.69
N PHE A 627 2.02 -11.05 -17.99
CA PHE A 627 1.39 -10.21 -16.98
C PHE A 627 0.01 -10.78 -16.69
N ASN A 628 -0.07 -11.79 -15.82
CA ASN A 628 -1.24 -12.67 -15.75
C ASN A 628 -2.12 -12.41 -14.51
N THR A 629 -1.67 -11.58 -13.57
CA THR A 629 -2.46 -11.20 -12.39
C THR A 629 -3.18 -9.88 -12.63
N ARG A 630 -4.18 -9.54 -11.81
CA ARG A 630 -4.86 -8.22 -11.87
C ARG A 630 -3.85 -7.06 -11.75
N LEU A 631 -2.89 -7.17 -10.83
CA LEU A 631 -1.78 -6.21 -10.71
C LEU A 631 -0.89 -6.20 -11.96
N GLY A 632 -0.61 -7.38 -12.52
CA GLY A 632 0.13 -7.55 -13.75
C GLY A 632 -0.51 -6.81 -14.91
N HIS A 633 -1.81 -7.00 -15.13
CA HIS A 633 -2.61 -6.30 -16.13
C HIS A 633 -2.53 -4.78 -15.95
N ASN A 634 -2.73 -4.25 -14.73
CA ASN A 634 -2.61 -2.82 -14.45
C ASN A 634 -1.23 -2.26 -14.84
N ILE A 635 -0.15 -2.97 -14.47
CA ILE A 635 1.21 -2.56 -14.82
C ILE A 635 1.50 -2.69 -16.32
N ALA A 636 0.98 -3.73 -16.97
CA ALA A 636 1.09 -3.94 -18.41
C ALA A 636 0.42 -2.80 -19.18
N ARG A 637 -0.82 -2.45 -18.80
CA ARG A 637 -1.58 -1.34 -19.36
C ARG A 637 -0.85 -0.01 -19.18
N MET A 638 -0.35 0.25 -17.97
CA MET A 638 0.47 1.42 -17.67
C MET A 638 1.73 1.50 -18.56
N LEU A 639 2.44 0.38 -18.76
CA LEU A 639 3.63 0.34 -19.65
C LEU A 639 3.27 0.51 -21.13
N ALA A 640 2.08 0.07 -21.56
CA ALA A 640 1.59 0.26 -22.92
C ALA A 640 1.40 1.74 -23.24
N CYS A 641 0.85 2.51 -22.29
CA CYS A 641 0.58 3.95 -22.44
C CYS A 641 1.82 4.79 -22.79
N LEU A 642 3.05 4.28 -22.59
CA LEU A 642 4.27 4.97 -23.01
C LEU A 642 4.42 5.05 -24.54
N PHE A 643 3.75 4.20 -25.31
CA PHE A 643 3.97 4.06 -26.76
C PHE A 643 2.69 4.36 -27.55
N PRO A 644 2.79 4.98 -28.73
CA PRO A 644 1.63 5.16 -29.60
C PRO A 644 0.95 3.83 -29.94
N HIS A 645 -0.38 3.82 -29.95
CA HIS A 645 -1.19 2.62 -30.19
C HIS A 645 -1.00 2.04 -31.60
N ASP A 646 -0.70 2.87 -32.61
CA ASP A 646 -0.59 2.44 -34.00
C ASP A 646 0.87 2.14 -34.41
N PRO A 647 1.31 0.86 -34.40
CA PRO A 647 2.67 0.50 -34.78
C PRO A 647 2.88 0.64 -36.29
N LYS A 648 4.09 1.06 -36.68
CA LYS A 648 4.51 1.16 -38.09
C LYS A 648 5.36 -0.06 -38.45
N PHE A 649 4.70 -1.12 -38.92
CA PHE A 649 5.33 -2.40 -39.31
C PHE A 649 6.45 -2.26 -40.36
N THR A 650 6.41 -1.21 -41.19
CA THR A 650 7.49 -0.88 -42.14
C THR A 650 8.85 -0.74 -41.45
N GLY A 651 8.88 -0.25 -40.21
CA GLY A 651 10.11 -0.04 -39.44
C GLY A 651 10.66 -1.31 -38.82
N ARG A 652 9.82 -2.36 -38.74
CA ARG A 652 10.09 -3.66 -38.10
C ARG A 652 10.71 -3.52 -36.71
N ARG A 653 10.28 -2.50 -35.95
CA ARG A 653 10.75 -2.22 -34.59
C ARG A 653 9.78 -2.86 -33.61
N VAL A 654 10.32 -3.50 -32.58
CA VAL A 654 9.54 -4.10 -31.50
C VAL A 654 10.19 -3.79 -30.16
N VAL A 655 9.36 -3.37 -29.22
CA VAL A 655 9.69 -3.19 -27.81
C VAL A 655 8.99 -4.29 -27.04
N THR A 656 9.73 -5.01 -26.19
CA THR A 656 9.20 -6.12 -25.43
C THR A 656 9.40 -5.87 -23.94
N PHE A 657 8.31 -5.93 -23.18
CA PHE A 657 8.33 -6.09 -21.73
C PHE A 657 7.94 -7.54 -21.41
N HIS A 658 8.93 -8.33 -21.02
CA HIS A 658 8.70 -9.72 -20.64
C HIS A 658 8.77 -9.87 -19.14
N ASN A 659 7.66 -10.19 -18.49
CA ASN A 659 7.64 -10.51 -17.09
C ASN A 659 8.11 -11.96 -16.86
N GLN A 660 9.10 -12.12 -15.98
CA GLN A 660 9.53 -13.42 -15.52
C GLN A 660 9.88 -13.34 -14.04
N ARG A 661 9.04 -13.92 -13.19
CA ARG A 661 9.22 -13.96 -11.72
C ARG A 661 9.27 -12.56 -11.08
N ASP A 662 8.35 -11.68 -11.47
CA ASP A 662 8.27 -10.26 -11.08
C ASP A 662 9.45 -9.38 -11.54
N TYR A 663 10.27 -9.91 -12.44
CA TYR A 663 11.30 -9.15 -13.14
C TYR A 663 10.81 -8.85 -14.55
N ILE A 664 10.63 -7.58 -14.84
CA ILE A 664 10.20 -7.10 -16.15
C ILE A 664 11.46 -6.81 -16.97
N PHE A 665 11.73 -7.67 -17.94
CA PHE A 665 12.84 -7.52 -18.87
C PHE A 665 12.44 -6.63 -20.03
N PHE A 666 13.04 -5.47 -20.12
CA PHE A 666 12.89 -4.58 -21.27
C PHE A 666 13.90 -4.93 -22.35
N ARG A 667 13.43 -5.11 -23.59
CA ARG A 667 14.30 -5.20 -24.77
C ARG A 667 13.71 -4.43 -25.93
N HIS A 668 14.58 -3.91 -26.77
CA HIS A 668 14.22 -3.18 -27.98
C HIS A 668 14.97 -3.77 -29.17
N HIS A 669 14.21 -4.28 -30.14
CA HIS A 669 14.76 -5.00 -31.29
C HIS A 669 14.22 -4.45 -32.61
N ARG A 670 14.99 -4.66 -33.68
CA ARG A 670 14.50 -4.76 -35.05
C ARG A 670 14.38 -6.23 -35.42
N TYR A 671 13.30 -6.61 -36.06
CA TYR A 671 13.11 -7.97 -36.56
C TYR A 671 13.19 -8.03 -38.09
N GLU A 672 13.57 -9.19 -38.60
CA GLU A 672 13.53 -9.52 -40.01
C GLU A 672 13.07 -10.97 -40.17
N PHE A 673 12.03 -11.17 -41.00
CA PHE A 673 11.58 -12.51 -41.34
C PHE A 673 12.51 -13.15 -42.37
N LYS A 674 13.08 -14.29 -42.01
CA LYS A 674 13.89 -15.15 -42.89
C LYS A 674 13.07 -16.37 -43.29
N LYS A 675 13.39 -16.94 -44.45
CA LYS A 675 12.76 -18.17 -44.98
C LYS A 675 11.23 -18.06 -45.07
N GLU A 676 10.75 -17.07 -45.83
CA GLU A 676 9.31 -16.90 -46.12
C GLU A 676 8.42 -16.82 -44.86
N GLY A 677 8.90 -16.19 -43.79
CA GLY A 677 8.12 -15.97 -42.56
C GLY A 677 8.28 -17.04 -41.47
N THR A 678 8.95 -18.16 -41.73
CA THR A 678 9.07 -19.25 -40.74
C THR A 678 10.01 -18.97 -39.56
N LYS A 679 10.92 -18.00 -39.69
CA LYS A 679 11.85 -17.60 -38.62
C LYS A 679 12.07 -16.10 -38.59
N ALA A 680 12.06 -15.51 -37.39
CA ALA A 680 12.47 -14.11 -37.19
C ALA A 680 13.93 -14.04 -36.71
N ALA A 681 14.74 -13.21 -37.35
CA ALA A 681 16.04 -12.78 -36.84
C ALA A 681 15.87 -11.44 -36.13
N LEU A 682 16.52 -11.29 -34.98
CA LEU A 682 16.42 -10.08 -34.14
C LEU A 682 17.78 -9.38 -34.06
N LEU A 683 17.77 -8.06 -34.13
CA LEU A 683 18.91 -7.18 -33.89
C LEU A 683 18.52 -6.18 -32.79
N GLU A 684 19.37 -5.99 -31.78
CA GLU A 684 19.09 -5.05 -30.70
C GLU A 684 19.35 -3.60 -31.11
N LEU A 685 18.50 -2.69 -30.64
CA LEU A 685 18.53 -1.27 -31.00
C LEU A 685 18.73 -0.32 -29.80
N GLY A 686 18.46 -0.81 -28.59
CA GLY A 686 18.43 0.02 -27.38
C GLY A 686 18.94 -0.74 -26.14
N PRO A 687 18.92 -0.10 -24.96
CA PRO A 687 19.48 -0.67 -23.75
C PRO A 687 18.76 -1.93 -23.30
N ARG A 688 19.50 -2.78 -22.58
CA ARG A 688 18.92 -3.88 -21.82
C ARG A 688 18.81 -3.45 -20.38
N PHE A 689 17.59 -3.43 -19.86
CA PHE A 689 17.41 -3.30 -18.43
C PHE A 689 16.33 -4.22 -17.90
N THR A 690 16.36 -4.41 -16.58
CA THR A 690 15.39 -5.22 -15.86
C THR A 690 14.80 -4.38 -14.75
N LEU A 691 13.48 -4.24 -14.77
CA LEU A 691 12.72 -3.54 -13.76
C LEU A 691 12.12 -4.51 -12.77
N ARG A 692 11.96 -4.06 -11.53
CA ARG A 692 11.23 -4.76 -10.50
C ARG A 692 10.34 -3.80 -9.75
N LEU A 693 9.03 -4.05 -9.77
CA LEU A 693 8.05 -3.22 -9.07
C LEU A 693 8.33 -3.25 -7.56
N LYS A 694 8.29 -2.08 -6.94
CA LYS A 694 8.47 -1.90 -5.49
C LYS A 694 7.19 -1.44 -4.82
N TRP A 695 6.47 -0.51 -5.43
CA TRP A 695 5.17 -0.08 -4.97
C TRP A 695 4.40 0.55 -6.13
N LEU A 696 3.08 0.53 -5.98
CA LEU A 696 2.08 1.17 -6.82
C LEU A 696 1.19 2.02 -5.92
N GLN A 697 1.06 3.29 -6.26
CA GLN A 697 0.27 4.28 -5.55
C GLN A 697 -0.92 4.70 -6.43
N LYS A 698 -2.10 4.83 -5.83
CA LYS A 698 -3.26 5.44 -6.49
C LYS A 698 -3.05 6.94 -6.63
N GLY A 699 -3.38 7.44 -7.82
CA GLY A 699 -3.18 8.82 -8.21
C GLY A 699 -1.71 9.23 -8.38
N THR A 700 -1.53 10.53 -8.63
CA THR A 700 -0.19 11.10 -8.86
C THR A 700 0.68 11.07 -7.60
N PHE A 701 2.00 11.16 -7.78
CA PHE A 701 2.98 11.01 -6.71
C PHE A 701 2.68 11.85 -5.44
N ASP A 702 2.44 11.18 -4.31
CA ASP A 702 2.32 11.82 -2.99
C ASP A 702 3.07 11.05 -1.89
N ALA A 703 4.20 11.61 -1.46
CA ALA A 703 5.04 11.01 -0.45
C ALA A 703 4.47 11.01 0.99
N LYS A 704 3.44 11.81 1.31
CA LYS A 704 2.94 11.96 2.69
C LYS A 704 1.62 11.24 2.95
N TRP A 705 0.69 11.35 2.01
CA TRP A 705 -0.68 10.87 2.17
C TRP A 705 -1.13 9.99 0.99
N GLY A 706 -0.18 9.57 0.15
CA GLY A 706 -0.46 8.68 -0.98
C GLY A 706 -1.03 7.35 -0.52
N GLU A 707 -2.14 6.95 -1.11
CA GLU A 707 -2.73 5.63 -0.90
C GLU A 707 -2.00 4.62 -1.79
N PHE A 708 -1.37 3.62 -1.18
CA PHE A 708 -0.67 2.57 -1.92
C PHE A 708 -1.61 1.41 -2.22
N GLU A 709 -1.84 1.14 -3.50
CA GLU A 709 -2.58 -0.04 -3.94
C GLU A 709 -1.77 -1.32 -3.66
N TRP A 710 -0.46 -1.25 -3.90
CA TRP A 710 0.43 -2.38 -3.69
C TRP A 710 1.82 -1.95 -3.24
N VAL A 711 2.40 -2.67 -2.28
CA VAL A 711 3.77 -2.44 -1.80
C VAL A 711 4.47 -3.77 -1.61
N LEU A 712 5.65 -3.92 -2.18
CA LEU A 712 6.48 -5.10 -2.01
C LEU A 712 7.07 -5.17 -0.60
N LYS A 713 6.40 -5.87 0.30
CA LYS A 713 6.91 -6.18 1.64
C LYS A 713 7.72 -7.47 1.61
N ARG A 714 9.03 -7.34 1.41
CA ARG A 714 9.94 -8.46 1.15
C ARG A 714 9.79 -9.65 2.11
N HIS A 715 9.76 -9.38 3.42
CA HIS A 715 9.72 -10.43 4.44
C HIS A 715 8.34 -11.09 4.58
N GLU A 716 7.27 -10.39 4.24
CA GLU A 716 5.89 -10.87 4.36
C GLU A 716 5.41 -11.58 3.10
N MET A 717 5.89 -11.14 1.92
CA MET A 717 5.35 -11.52 0.62
C MET A 717 6.22 -12.53 -0.12
N GLU A 718 7.56 -12.46 -0.01
CA GLU A 718 8.47 -13.44 -0.65
C GLU A 718 8.65 -14.70 0.23
N THR A 719 7.56 -15.26 0.77
CA THR A 719 7.61 -16.46 1.63
C THR A 719 8.01 -17.71 0.84
N SER A 720 7.62 -17.78 -0.43
CA SER A 720 7.98 -18.86 -1.36
C SER A 720 8.71 -18.31 -2.58
N ARG A 721 9.65 -19.10 -3.11
CA ARG A 721 10.35 -18.80 -4.38
C ARG A 721 9.48 -19.05 -5.63
N ARG A 722 8.26 -19.55 -5.45
CA ARG A 722 7.30 -19.92 -6.49
C ARG A 722 6.08 -19.00 -6.54
N ARG A 723 6.03 -17.99 -5.68
CA ARG A 723 4.96 -17.00 -5.63
C ARG A 723 5.42 -15.72 -6.34
N PHE A 724 4.61 -15.25 -7.28
CA PHE A 724 4.86 -14.06 -8.11
C PHE A 724 3.58 -13.22 -8.17
N PHE A 725 3.72 -11.91 -8.27
CA PHE A 725 2.64 -10.94 -8.10
C PHE A 725 2.22 -10.24 -9.39
N LEU A 726 3.07 -10.26 -10.43
CA LEU A 726 2.79 -9.72 -11.75
C LEU A 726 2.29 -10.80 -12.73
#